data_AF-A0A5N5TJU0-F1
#
_entry.id   AF-A0A5N5TJU0-F1
#
_cell.length_a   1.000
_cell.length_b   1.000
_cell.length_c   1.000
_cell.angle_alpha   90.00
_cell.angle_beta   90.00
_cell.angle_gamma   90.00
#
_symmetry.space_group_name_H-M   'P 1'
#
loop_
_entity.id
_entity.type
_entity.pdbx_description
1 polymer ?
#
loop_
_entity_poly.entity_id
_entity_poly.type
_entity_poly.pdbx_seq_one_letter_code
_entity_poly.pdbx_strand_id
1 'polypeptide(L)'
;VSSPRASLSGSTLPLASKVSQIVHSSSLVSHAHVSLLAGVWIHYLAHDMSRPVVSVGVRGERVSVREQMNGATAFLDGSAIYGTSYDAAYSLRLLEKGMLKVQADSLLPTVKSHTCIDKMMCFLGGDLRLNTHGGRAALQTLFVHEHNRIASALAEMNPQWSDDTIYEESRAIVVAEIQHITYSEFLPILLGKQVVLENELLPQTSGYYKGYDISLEPGVFNSVAGAALEIVLTLLPDKFPLGDGSSNEYMSLGMTALNASILYEPGNYEKIMEGLISGKSLMFDPSIAESLRRYLGGIDLAARTIQQGRDHGLPPYIIWRPLCGKHPALNFDDLSDVMTSKRIKDLKDAFSNVADIDLFTGIVSESPLHEAIVGPTAACLLAIQFKILKNSDRYWYEYDLPPAGYNKEQLYEIRKASMARLLCDNIPQLEEVPISAFLAKDHFLNAPIPCRDIDVVNIRPWKTQGERFIDENILHSVVAKGKQVVERRRQLEKLTFEQGLVAGSKSPVGSAYANNKPNPTSLIMANTSVLLEATSNELLSFMNDRRVRRQAEGIVNFENIDINLPAVDISGIVPPAPLIRTCVASEENRPCDARSTFRTISGHCNNLIRPDFGRSSTVFARMLPAAYDDGISAPRIRSVTGGFLPSPRRISTAIHNDISHPHPRYTLMVMQFGQFLDHDITFTPLNKGFQNSILDCRDCQSQQRVHPECWPIPVPENDPYFPSVNISSGRPFCISFTRSLPGQQTLGAREQINQNTAFLDASHIYGQDICEGRELRTSDGLLNVTIHPIRGKPLLPRVCKNVPSLCSYRSLKVKVY
;
A
#
# COMPACT_ATOMS: atom_id res chain seq x y z
N VAL A 1 29.33 -39.22 1.32
CA VAL A 1 28.12 -39.94 1.78
C VAL A 1 27.42 -40.46 0.54
N SER A 2 27.44 -41.78 0.33
CA SER A 2 26.79 -42.45 -0.80
C SER A 2 25.28 -42.25 -0.72
N SER A 3 24.74 -41.40 -1.60
CA SER A 3 23.30 -41.23 -1.80
C SER A 3 22.67 -42.58 -2.17
N PRO A 4 21.59 -43.03 -1.50
CA PRO A 4 20.82 -44.15 -2.01
C PRO A 4 20.26 -43.76 -3.39
N ARG A 5 20.37 -44.68 -4.37
CA ARG A 5 19.76 -44.55 -5.69
C ARG A 5 18.24 -44.70 -5.53
N ALA A 6 17.57 -43.63 -5.16
CA ALA A 6 16.11 -43.57 -5.15
C ALA A 6 15.66 -42.84 -6.42
N SER A 7 15.42 -43.59 -7.49
CA SER A 7 14.52 -43.16 -8.55
C SER A 7 13.21 -43.91 -8.38
N LEU A 8 12.11 -43.29 -8.79
CA LEU A 8 10.79 -43.92 -8.81
C LEU A 8 10.76 -45.20 -9.66
N SER A 9 11.67 -45.31 -10.63
CA SER A 9 11.80 -46.42 -11.58
C SER A 9 12.89 -47.45 -11.26
N GLY A 10 13.75 -47.20 -10.26
CA GLY A 10 14.98 -47.97 -10.03
C GLY A 10 16.12 -47.71 -11.02
N SER A 11 15.94 -46.84 -12.03
CA SER A 11 16.94 -46.46 -13.04
C SER A 11 17.64 -45.11 -12.72
N THR A 12 18.85 -44.87 -13.23
CA THR A 12 19.53 -43.57 -13.06
C THR A 12 18.98 -42.53 -14.04
N LEU A 13 18.58 -41.36 -13.54
CA LEU A 13 18.13 -40.25 -14.38
C LEU A 13 19.22 -39.83 -15.39
N PRO A 14 18.86 -39.53 -16.66
CA PRO A 14 19.81 -39.02 -17.64
C PRO A 14 20.30 -37.62 -17.26
N LEU A 15 21.52 -37.28 -17.68
CA LEU A 15 22.05 -35.91 -17.54
C LEU A 15 21.16 -34.93 -18.30
N ALA A 16 20.84 -33.78 -17.71
CA ALA A 16 20.02 -32.75 -18.34
C ALA A 16 20.58 -32.29 -19.71
N SER A 17 21.90 -32.20 -19.82
CA SER A 17 22.60 -31.89 -21.08
C SER A 17 22.38 -32.96 -22.16
N LYS A 18 22.33 -34.25 -21.77
CA LYS A 18 22.04 -35.35 -22.70
C LYS A 18 20.59 -35.26 -23.20
N VAL A 19 19.64 -34.98 -22.29
CA VAL A 19 18.23 -34.78 -22.66
C VAL A 19 18.10 -33.60 -23.63
N SER A 20 18.75 -32.47 -23.34
CA SER A 20 18.77 -31.30 -24.23
C SER A 20 19.32 -31.62 -25.63
N GLN A 21 20.41 -32.39 -25.71
CA GLN A 21 21.00 -32.78 -26.99
C GLN A 21 20.12 -33.73 -27.81
N ILE A 22 19.38 -34.64 -27.17
CA ILE A 22 18.58 -35.65 -27.87
C ILE A 22 17.20 -35.09 -28.24
N VAL A 23 16.53 -34.45 -27.28
CA VAL A 23 15.12 -34.05 -27.41
C VAL A 23 15.00 -32.64 -28.01
N HIS A 24 15.92 -31.71 -27.67
CA HIS A 24 15.78 -30.29 -27.99
C HIS A 24 16.62 -29.80 -29.20
N SER A 25 17.16 -30.71 -30.01
CA SER A 25 18.12 -30.41 -31.10
C SER A 25 17.55 -30.46 -32.53
N SER A 26 16.23 -30.58 -32.69
CA SER A 26 15.58 -30.66 -34.00
C SER A 26 15.61 -29.34 -34.80
N SER A 27 15.25 -29.43 -36.09
CA SER A 27 15.17 -28.27 -37.00
C SER A 27 14.07 -27.30 -36.58
N LEU A 28 14.43 -26.03 -36.40
CA LEU A 28 13.48 -24.97 -36.03
C LEU A 28 12.46 -24.72 -37.16
N VAL A 29 11.19 -24.58 -36.79
CA VAL A 29 10.10 -24.26 -37.70
C VAL A 29 9.38 -23.01 -37.18
N SER A 30 9.20 -22.01 -38.03
CA SER A 30 8.40 -20.82 -37.67
C SER A 30 6.91 -21.16 -37.64
N HIS A 31 6.20 -20.65 -36.65
CA HIS A 31 4.75 -20.73 -36.57
C HIS A 31 4.13 -19.90 -37.69
N ALA A 32 3.12 -20.46 -38.39
CA ALA A 32 2.53 -19.79 -39.55
C ALA A 32 1.74 -18.52 -39.18
N HIS A 33 1.14 -18.50 -37.98
CA HIS A 33 0.09 -17.55 -37.59
C HIS A 33 0.35 -16.75 -36.29
N VAL A 34 1.47 -16.97 -35.59
CA VAL A 34 1.73 -16.34 -34.27
C VAL A 34 2.92 -15.41 -34.39
N SER A 35 2.78 -14.18 -33.92
CA SER A 35 3.85 -13.19 -33.94
C SER A 35 4.89 -13.47 -32.85
N LEU A 36 6.10 -12.98 -33.03
CA LEU A 36 7.17 -13.11 -32.06
C LEU A 36 6.84 -12.42 -30.73
N LEU A 37 6.01 -11.38 -30.76
CA LEU A 37 5.51 -10.69 -29.58
C LEU A 37 4.85 -11.64 -28.57
N ALA A 38 4.15 -12.68 -29.02
CA ALA A 38 3.54 -13.68 -28.13
C ALA A 38 4.59 -14.41 -27.27
N GLY A 39 5.75 -14.73 -27.85
CA GLY A 39 6.88 -15.33 -27.14
C GLY A 39 7.52 -14.36 -26.13
N VAL A 40 7.64 -13.08 -26.48
CA VAL A 40 8.17 -12.06 -25.55
C VAL A 40 7.17 -11.75 -24.43
N TRP A 41 5.86 -11.79 -24.71
CA TRP A 41 4.81 -11.55 -23.72
C TRP A 41 4.79 -12.63 -22.63
N ILE A 42 4.85 -13.92 -22.99
CA ILE A 42 4.95 -14.98 -21.97
C ILE A 42 6.23 -14.87 -21.14
N HIS A 43 7.33 -14.40 -21.73
CA HIS A 43 8.55 -14.11 -20.97
C HIS A 43 8.34 -13.00 -19.95
N TYR A 44 7.62 -11.94 -20.35
CA TYR A 44 7.24 -10.86 -19.45
C TYR A 44 6.37 -11.37 -18.30
N LEU A 45 5.30 -12.13 -18.58
CA LEU A 45 4.43 -12.71 -17.55
C LEU A 45 5.20 -13.61 -16.58
N ALA A 46 6.12 -14.43 -17.09
CA ALA A 46 6.95 -15.29 -16.25
C ALA A 46 7.78 -14.50 -15.23
N HIS A 47 8.23 -13.30 -15.63
CA HIS A 47 9.05 -12.43 -14.79
C HIS A 47 8.25 -11.55 -13.85
N ASP A 48 7.04 -11.15 -14.25
CA ASP A 48 6.11 -10.42 -13.39
C ASP A 48 5.64 -11.31 -12.23
N MET A 49 5.34 -12.57 -12.53
CA MET A 49 4.74 -13.51 -11.58
C MET A 49 5.77 -14.27 -10.73
N SER A 50 6.98 -14.51 -11.26
CA SER A 50 7.91 -15.44 -10.62
C SER A 50 9.38 -15.06 -10.74
N ARG A 51 10.11 -15.19 -9.62
CA ARG A 51 11.56 -15.08 -9.54
C ARG A 51 12.12 -16.03 -8.49
N PRO A 52 12.46 -17.28 -8.86
CA PRO A 52 13.09 -18.21 -7.93
C PRO A 52 14.39 -17.63 -7.35
N VAL A 53 14.46 -17.52 -6.02
CA VAL A 53 15.65 -16.99 -5.32
C VAL A 53 16.33 -18.08 -4.48
N VAL A 54 17.67 -18.08 -4.50
CA VAL A 54 18.49 -19.01 -3.72
C VAL A 54 18.38 -18.66 -2.24
N SER A 55 17.73 -19.52 -1.46
CA SER A 55 17.67 -19.37 -0.01
C SER A 55 19.00 -19.77 0.64
N VAL A 56 19.60 -18.86 1.41
CA VAL A 56 20.55 -19.19 2.48
C VAL A 56 19.68 -19.27 3.73
N GLY A 57 19.48 -20.48 4.24
CA GLY A 57 18.32 -20.84 5.06
C GLY A 57 18.03 -19.99 6.30
N VAL A 58 16.77 -20.10 6.74
CA VAL A 58 16.28 -20.38 8.10
C VAL A 58 14.94 -19.66 8.30
N ARG A 59 13.88 -20.44 8.52
CA ARG A 59 12.82 -20.18 9.51
C ARG A 59 12.09 -21.49 9.82
N GLY A 60 12.24 -21.96 11.05
CA GLY A 60 11.35 -22.97 11.64
C GLY A 60 12.08 -24.15 12.26
N GLU A 61 11.88 -24.34 13.56
CA GLU A 61 12.31 -25.49 14.38
C GLU A 61 11.57 -26.80 14.01
N ARG A 62 11.13 -26.96 12.74
CA ARG A 62 10.47 -28.17 12.24
C ARG A 62 11.20 -28.70 11.02
N VAL A 63 11.51 -29.99 11.05
CA VAL A 63 11.98 -30.74 9.89
C VAL A 63 10.83 -30.77 8.87
N SER A 64 10.97 -30.07 7.75
CA SER A 64 10.03 -30.11 6.62
C SER A 64 10.77 -30.35 5.30
N VAL A 65 10.02 -30.64 4.23
CA VAL A 65 10.56 -30.66 2.86
C VAL A 65 11.01 -29.25 2.44
N ARG A 66 11.97 -29.17 1.50
CA ARG A 66 12.54 -27.92 1.01
C ARG A 66 11.57 -27.25 0.04
N GLU A 67 11.19 -26.01 0.33
CA GLU A 67 10.38 -25.16 -0.54
C GLU A 67 11.21 -23.99 -1.10
N GLN A 68 10.99 -23.62 -2.36
CA GLN A 68 11.67 -22.49 -3.00
C GLN A 68 10.91 -21.18 -2.78
N MET A 69 11.65 -20.08 -2.64
CA MET A 69 11.09 -18.75 -2.46
C MET A 69 10.80 -18.09 -3.81
N ASN A 70 9.65 -17.41 -3.91
CA ASN A 70 9.36 -16.48 -4.99
C ASN A 70 9.80 -15.06 -4.59
N GLY A 71 10.72 -14.46 -5.34
CA GLY A 71 11.20 -13.10 -5.16
C GLY A 71 10.46 -12.06 -6.02
N ALA A 72 9.39 -12.44 -6.71
CA ALA A 72 8.43 -11.57 -7.38
C ALA A 72 7.08 -11.61 -6.62
N THR A 73 6.19 -10.66 -6.90
CA THR A 73 4.78 -10.77 -6.51
C THR A 73 4.11 -11.84 -7.39
N ALA A 74 3.14 -12.58 -6.86
CA ALA A 74 2.50 -13.66 -7.61
C ALA A 74 1.46 -13.17 -8.63
N PHE A 75 0.89 -11.99 -8.39
CA PHE A 75 -0.17 -11.40 -9.19
C PHE A 75 0.38 -10.78 -10.47
N LEU A 76 -0.49 -10.58 -11.46
CA LEU A 76 -0.20 -9.72 -12.61
C LEU A 76 -0.41 -8.27 -12.17
N ASP A 77 0.59 -7.71 -11.50
CA ASP A 77 0.55 -6.38 -10.88
C ASP A 77 1.65 -5.44 -11.39
N GLY A 78 2.32 -5.85 -12.49
CA GLY A 78 3.36 -5.06 -13.12
C GLY A 78 4.60 -4.88 -12.25
N SER A 79 4.85 -5.77 -11.27
CA SER A 79 6.07 -5.76 -10.46
C SER A 79 7.35 -5.82 -11.30
N ALA A 80 7.31 -6.37 -12.52
CA ALA A 80 8.41 -6.27 -13.47
C ALA A 80 8.75 -4.81 -13.84
N ILE A 81 7.75 -3.93 -13.85
CA ILE A 81 7.86 -2.48 -14.10
C ILE A 81 8.16 -1.72 -12.81
N TYR A 82 7.35 -1.94 -11.77
CA TYR A 82 7.32 -1.10 -10.57
C TYR A 82 8.20 -1.62 -9.43
N GLY A 83 8.69 -2.86 -9.51
CA GLY A 83 9.48 -3.50 -8.46
C GLY A 83 8.60 -4.13 -7.37
N THR A 84 9.25 -4.86 -6.46
CA THR A 84 8.58 -5.70 -5.44
C THR A 84 8.68 -5.12 -4.02
N SER A 85 9.21 -3.90 -3.87
CA SER A 85 9.34 -3.22 -2.59
C SER A 85 9.11 -1.73 -2.75
N TYR A 86 8.72 -1.06 -1.66
CA TYR A 86 8.53 0.39 -1.65
C TYR A 86 9.79 1.13 -2.10
N ASP A 87 10.96 0.75 -1.59
CA ASP A 87 12.23 1.38 -1.95
C ASP A 87 12.58 1.19 -3.44
N ALA A 88 12.31 0.00 -3.99
CA ALA A 88 12.52 -0.27 -5.42
C ALA A 88 11.60 0.61 -6.27
N ALA A 89 10.30 0.63 -5.98
CA ALA A 89 9.31 1.47 -6.67
C ALA A 89 9.67 2.95 -6.58
N TYR A 90 9.98 3.45 -5.38
CA TYR A 90 10.37 4.84 -5.15
C TYR A 90 11.64 5.22 -5.93
N SER A 91 12.61 4.31 -6.02
CA SER A 91 13.86 4.57 -6.77
C SER A 91 13.63 4.74 -8.28
N LEU A 92 12.59 4.11 -8.85
CA LEU A 92 12.25 4.17 -10.27
C LEU A 92 11.43 5.41 -10.65
N ARG A 93 10.82 6.08 -9.66
CA ARG A 93 9.98 7.27 -9.86
C ARG A 93 10.82 8.52 -10.12
N LEU A 94 10.32 9.38 -11.01
CA LEU A 94 10.83 10.73 -11.25
C LEU A 94 10.49 11.66 -10.09
N LEU A 95 9.38 11.37 -9.38
CA LEU A 95 8.79 12.18 -8.31
C LEU A 95 8.29 13.55 -8.81
N GLU A 96 7.90 13.59 -10.09
CA GLU A 96 7.24 14.71 -10.71
C GLU A 96 6.04 14.20 -11.53
N LYS A 97 4.84 14.71 -11.24
CA LYS A 97 3.57 14.36 -11.90
C LYS A 97 3.29 12.85 -11.99
N GLY A 98 3.74 12.09 -10.99
CA GLY A 98 3.57 10.64 -10.90
C GLY A 98 4.41 9.82 -11.88
N MET A 99 5.34 10.44 -12.62
CA MET A 99 6.06 9.77 -13.70
C MET A 99 7.17 8.83 -13.19
N LEU A 100 7.50 7.84 -14.03
CA LEU A 100 8.70 7.03 -13.94
C LEU A 100 9.88 7.72 -14.63
N LYS A 101 11.09 7.48 -14.13
CA LYS A 101 12.32 8.00 -14.72
C LYS A 101 12.52 7.43 -16.13
N VAL A 102 12.86 8.31 -17.06
CA VAL A 102 13.34 7.97 -18.41
C VAL A 102 14.55 8.84 -18.73
N GLN A 103 15.36 8.41 -19.68
CA GLN A 103 16.46 9.19 -20.24
C GLN A 103 15.94 10.23 -21.25
N ALA A 104 16.82 11.12 -21.74
CA ALA A 104 16.45 12.17 -22.70
C ALA A 104 15.98 11.62 -24.06
N ASP A 105 16.45 10.43 -24.43
CA ASP A 105 16.03 9.66 -25.61
C ASP A 105 14.80 8.78 -25.35
N SER A 106 14.12 8.98 -24.21
CA SER A 106 12.97 8.20 -23.74
C SER A 106 13.27 6.74 -23.39
N LEU A 107 14.53 6.29 -23.34
CA LEU A 107 14.85 4.94 -22.87
C LEU A 107 14.79 4.82 -21.34
N LEU A 108 14.79 3.59 -20.84
CA LEU A 108 14.81 3.31 -19.40
C LEU A 108 16.09 3.87 -18.74
N PRO A 109 16.09 4.22 -17.43
CA PRO A 109 17.27 4.74 -16.75
C PRO A 109 18.43 3.73 -16.74
N THR A 110 19.66 4.21 -16.63
CA THR A 110 20.85 3.35 -16.59
C THR A 110 21.28 3.03 -15.16
N VAL A 111 21.87 1.85 -14.97
CA VAL A 111 22.49 1.43 -13.71
C VAL A 111 23.80 0.72 -13.98
N LYS A 112 24.81 1.02 -13.16
CA LYS A 112 26.07 0.29 -13.20
C LYS A 112 25.87 -1.11 -12.65
N SER A 113 25.87 -2.12 -13.51
CA SER A 113 25.63 -3.51 -13.11
C SER A 113 26.61 -4.49 -13.76
N HIS A 114 26.95 -5.55 -13.03
CA HIS A 114 27.76 -6.65 -13.55
C HIS A 114 26.94 -7.63 -14.40
N THR A 115 25.63 -7.43 -14.48
CA THR A 115 24.71 -8.29 -15.22
C THR A 115 24.69 -8.01 -16.71
N CYS A 116 25.11 -6.82 -17.16
CA CYS A 116 25.18 -6.49 -18.58
C CYS A 116 26.62 -6.63 -19.12
N ILE A 117 26.75 -6.89 -20.44
CA ILE A 117 28.05 -6.97 -21.12
C ILE A 117 28.78 -5.63 -21.01
N ASP A 118 28.10 -4.54 -21.39
CA ASP A 118 28.51 -3.20 -21.03
C ASP A 118 27.93 -2.85 -19.66
N LYS A 119 28.81 -2.80 -18.65
CA LYS A 119 28.43 -2.53 -17.26
C LYS A 119 27.84 -1.14 -17.05
N MET A 120 28.09 -0.20 -17.95
CA MET A 120 27.64 1.19 -17.83
C MET A 120 26.31 1.45 -18.53
N MET A 121 25.91 0.59 -19.47
CA MET A 121 24.70 0.76 -20.28
C MET A 121 23.53 -0.14 -19.87
N CYS A 122 23.58 -0.77 -18.69
CA CYS A 122 22.52 -1.66 -18.23
C CYS A 122 21.26 -0.86 -17.86
N PHE A 123 20.08 -1.30 -18.30
CA PHE A 123 18.83 -0.64 -17.90
C PHE A 123 18.44 -1.01 -16.47
N LEU A 124 17.84 -0.05 -15.79
CA LEU A 124 17.23 -0.14 -14.46
C LEU A 124 15.72 -0.30 -14.61
N GLY A 125 15.13 -1.24 -13.87
CA GLY A 125 13.69 -1.47 -13.83
C GLY A 125 13.28 -2.30 -12.61
N GLY A 126 12.00 -2.62 -12.50
CA GLY A 126 11.43 -3.36 -11.37
C GLY A 126 11.97 -4.79 -11.23
N ASP A 127 12.27 -5.46 -12.34
CA ASP A 127 12.87 -6.79 -12.36
C ASP A 127 14.34 -6.79 -12.82
N LEU A 128 15.22 -7.40 -12.01
CA LEU A 128 16.67 -7.46 -12.25
C LEU A 128 17.06 -8.18 -13.54
N ARG A 129 16.18 -9.02 -14.09
CA ARG A 129 16.48 -9.78 -15.29
C ARG A 129 16.15 -8.96 -16.54
N LEU A 130 15.55 -7.76 -16.45
CA LEU A 130 15.11 -6.87 -17.56
C LEU A 130 15.98 -6.98 -18.83
N ASN A 131 17.29 -6.97 -18.65
CA ASN A 131 18.27 -6.97 -19.74
C ASN A 131 18.53 -8.34 -20.39
N THR A 132 17.74 -9.39 -20.11
CA THR A 132 17.96 -10.77 -20.62
C THR A 132 18.06 -10.84 -22.14
N HIS A 133 17.25 -10.08 -22.88
CA HIS A 133 17.39 -9.90 -24.33
C HIS A 133 16.69 -8.61 -24.78
N GLY A 134 17.04 -8.12 -25.97
CA GLY A 134 16.61 -6.82 -26.49
C GLY A 134 15.08 -6.67 -26.58
N GLY A 135 14.39 -7.68 -27.10
CA GLY A 135 12.91 -7.66 -27.21
C GLY A 135 12.19 -7.49 -25.87
N ARG A 136 12.73 -8.06 -24.78
CA ARG A 136 12.13 -7.90 -23.45
C ARG A 136 12.38 -6.50 -22.88
N ALA A 137 13.60 -5.98 -23.03
CA ALA A 137 13.89 -4.60 -22.64
C ALA A 137 13.04 -3.60 -23.43
N ALA A 138 12.82 -3.83 -24.73
CA ALA A 138 11.93 -3.01 -25.56
C ALA A 138 10.47 -3.04 -25.07
N LEU A 139 9.92 -4.24 -24.80
CA LEU A 139 8.55 -4.36 -24.25
C LEU A 139 8.43 -3.68 -22.87
N GLN A 140 9.47 -3.76 -22.04
CA GLN A 140 9.51 -3.09 -20.75
C GLN A 140 9.50 -1.55 -20.90
N THR A 141 10.26 -1.03 -21.86
CA THR A 141 10.26 0.40 -22.20
C THR A 141 8.87 0.86 -22.64
N LEU A 142 8.16 0.07 -23.47
CA LEU A 142 6.79 0.36 -23.91
C LEU A 142 5.84 0.60 -22.72
N PHE A 143 5.89 -0.25 -21.70
CA PHE A 143 5.03 -0.08 -20.51
C PHE A 143 5.40 1.13 -19.66
N VAL A 144 6.68 1.52 -19.62
CA VAL A 144 7.10 2.75 -18.95
C VAL A 144 6.62 3.98 -19.71
N HIS A 145 6.62 3.93 -21.05
CA HIS A 145 6.00 4.96 -21.88
C HIS A 145 4.50 5.07 -21.61
N GLU A 146 3.79 3.93 -21.56
CA GLU A 146 2.35 3.93 -21.30
C GLU A 146 2.02 4.51 -19.92
N HIS A 147 2.78 4.12 -18.89
CA HIS A 147 2.64 4.71 -17.56
C HIS A 147 2.84 6.23 -17.59
N ASN A 148 3.89 6.73 -18.23
CA ASN A 148 4.16 8.16 -18.30
C ASN A 148 3.13 8.92 -19.14
N ARG A 149 2.59 8.30 -20.21
CA ARG A 149 1.50 8.83 -21.03
C ARG A 149 0.23 9.02 -20.21
N ILE A 150 -0.17 7.99 -19.45
CA ILE A 150 -1.32 8.04 -18.54
C ILE A 150 -1.07 9.06 -17.43
N ALA A 151 0.10 9.02 -16.77
CA ALA A 151 0.45 9.92 -15.68
C ALA A 151 0.42 11.38 -16.10
N SER A 152 0.99 11.72 -17.26
CA SER A 152 0.96 13.08 -17.80
C SER A 152 -0.48 13.55 -18.04
N ALA A 153 -1.30 12.70 -18.65
CA ALA A 153 -2.66 13.06 -19.01
C ALA A 153 -3.60 13.13 -17.77
N LEU A 154 -3.36 12.30 -16.74
CA LEU A 154 -4.00 12.41 -15.44
C LEU A 154 -3.56 13.66 -14.68
N ALA A 155 -2.28 14.03 -14.71
CA ALA A 155 -1.75 15.24 -14.09
C ALA A 155 -2.35 16.51 -14.72
N GLU A 156 -2.54 16.52 -16.04
CA GLU A 156 -3.21 17.62 -16.76
C GLU A 156 -4.71 17.69 -16.41
N MET A 157 -5.36 16.53 -16.31
CA MET A 157 -6.80 16.43 -16.06
C MET A 157 -7.18 16.71 -14.61
N ASN A 158 -6.29 16.33 -13.68
CA ASN A 158 -6.42 16.46 -12.24
C ASN A 158 -5.22 17.22 -11.64
N PRO A 159 -5.08 18.54 -11.88
CA PRO A 159 -3.95 19.32 -11.34
C PRO A 159 -3.86 19.32 -9.80
N GLN A 160 -4.94 18.95 -9.12
CA GLN A 160 -5.05 18.84 -7.67
C GLN A 160 -4.46 17.56 -7.08
N TRP A 161 -4.19 16.54 -7.89
CA TRP A 161 -3.64 15.28 -7.39
C TRP A 161 -2.16 15.42 -7.04
N SER A 162 -1.75 14.78 -5.93
CA SER A 162 -0.34 14.67 -5.57
C SER A 162 0.40 13.73 -6.54
N ASP A 163 1.74 13.85 -6.57
CA ASP A 163 2.62 12.94 -7.30
C ASP A 163 2.33 11.46 -6.99
N ASP A 164 2.18 11.13 -5.70
CA ASP A 164 1.84 9.77 -5.24
C ASP A 164 0.49 9.29 -5.77
N THR A 165 -0.52 10.17 -5.80
CA THR A 165 -1.85 9.82 -6.28
C THR A 165 -1.82 9.54 -7.78
N ILE A 166 -1.16 10.40 -8.56
CA ILE A 166 -1.02 10.21 -10.00
C ILE A 166 -0.25 8.93 -10.30
N TYR A 167 0.83 8.66 -9.55
CA TYR A 167 1.62 7.43 -9.71
C TYR A 167 0.79 6.17 -9.47
N GLU A 168 0.07 6.07 -8.34
CA GLU A 168 -0.72 4.88 -8.01
C GLU A 168 -1.92 4.68 -8.95
N GLU A 169 -2.60 5.76 -9.35
CA GLU A 169 -3.70 5.67 -10.33
C GLU A 169 -3.19 5.25 -11.72
N SER A 170 -2.06 5.82 -12.17
CA SER A 170 -1.44 5.43 -13.44
C SER A 170 -0.97 3.97 -13.40
N ARG A 171 -0.36 3.55 -12.28
CA ARG A 171 0.04 2.16 -12.05
C ARG A 171 -1.16 1.23 -12.08
N ALA A 172 -2.25 1.57 -11.41
CA ALA A 172 -3.45 0.74 -11.38
C ALA A 172 -4.05 0.56 -12.79
N ILE A 173 -4.12 1.62 -13.60
CA ILE A 173 -4.63 1.56 -14.98
C ILE A 173 -3.74 0.65 -15.84
N VAL A 174 -2.41 0.85 -15.85
CA VAL A 174 -1.49 0.01 -16.65
C VAL A 174 -1.58 -1.46 -16.23
N VAL A 175 -1.70 -1.73 -14.93
CA VAL A 175 -1.91 -3.09 -14.41
C VAL A 175 -3.22 -3.67 -14.93
N ALA A 176 -4.31 -2.89 -14.93
CA ALA A 176 -5.59 -3.32 -15.48
C ALA A 176 -5.50 -3.60 -16.99
N GLU A 177 -4.73 -2.84 -17.76
CA GLU A 177 -4.47 -3.09 -19.18
C GLU A 177 -3.70 -4.40 -19.39
N ILE A 178 -2.63 -4.64 -18.61
CA ILE A 178 -1.86 -5.89 -18.65
C ILE A 178 -2.76 -7.09 -18.34
N GLN A 179 -3.58 -6.99 -17.28
CA GLN A 179 -4.54 -8.00 -16.89
C GLN A 179 -5.58 -8.22 -18.00
N HIS A 180 -6.17 -7.15 -18.55
CA HIS A 180 -7.18 -7.25 -19.59
C HIS A 180 -6.62 -7.94 -20.84
N ILE A 181 -5.52 -7.44 -21.41
CA ILE A 181 -4.88 -7.96 -22.63
C ILE A 181 -4.43 -9.41 -22.46
N THR A 182 -3.90 -9.75 -21.27
CA THR A 182 -3.49 -11.13 -21.00
C THR A 182 -4.66 -12.08 -21.11
N TYR A 183 -5.81 -11.76 -20.50
CA TYR A 183 -6.96 -12.67 -20.47
C TYR A 183 -7.88 -12.57 -21.70
N SER A 184 -7.96 -11.41 -22.37
CA SER A 184 -8.81 -11.20 -23.55
C SER A 184 -8.13 -11.60 -24.86
N GLU A 185 -6.84 -11.35 -25.02
CA GLU A 185 -6.12 -11.60 -26.28
C GLU A 185 -5.14 -12.76 -26.16
N PHE A 186 -4.29 -12.77 -25.14
CA PHE A 186 -3.14 -13.69 -25.09
C PHE A 186 -3.52 -15.12 -24.69
N LEU A 187 -4.28 -15.31 -23.61
CA LEU A 187 -4.66 -16.64 -23.13
C LEU A 187 -5.49 -17.45 -24.15
N PRO A 188 -6.43 -16.87 -24.92
CA PRO A 188 -7.14 -17.60 -25.98
C PRO A 188 -6.23 -18.16 -27.06
N ILE A 189 -5.14 -17.46 -27.40
CA ILE A 189 -4.15 -17.92 -28.38
C ILE A 189 -3.25 -18.99 -27.75
N LEU A 190 -2.83 -18.80 -26.49
CA LEU A 190 -1.94 -19.72 -25.81
C LEU A 190 -2.61 -21.07 -25.51
N LEU A 191 -3.78 -21.04 -24.87
CA LEU A 191 -4.48 -22.20 -24.32
C LEU A 191 -5.56 -22.77 -25.24
N GLY A 192 -5.99 -22.00 -26.24
CA GLY A 192 -7.14 -22.32 -27.09
C GLY A 192 -8.47 -21.91 -26.45
N LYS A 193 -9.45 -21.52 -27.31
CA LYS A 193 -10.75 -20.99 -26.88
C LYS A 193 -11.51 -21.92 -25.94
N GLN A 194 -11.45 -23.23 -26.19
CA GLN A 194 -12.17 -24.22 -25.38
C GLN A 194 -11.69 -24.20 -23.92
N VAL A 195 -10.37 -24.26 -23.69
CA VAL A 195 -9.80 -24.31 -22.34
C VAL A 195 -10.10 -23.02 -21.56
N VAL A 196 -10.03 -21.88 -22.23
CA VAL A 196 -10.31 -20.56 -21.62
C VAL A 196 -11.78 -20.44 -21.20
N LEU A 197 -12.71 -20.94 -22.02
CA LEU A 197 -14.15 -20.96 -21.70
C LEU A 197 -14.47 -21.91 -20.54
N GLU A 198 -13.96 -23.14 -20.57
CA GLU A 198 -14.17 -24.14 -19.52
C GLU A 198 -13.64 -23.69 -18.15
N ASN A 199 -12.63 -22.83 -18.13
CA ASN A 199 -12.02 -22.31 -16.92
C ASN A 199 -12.48 -20.89 -16.53
N GLU A 200 -13.45 -20.30 -17.25
CA GLU A 200 -14.00 -18.96 -17.00
C GLU A 200 -12.94 -17.85 -17.00
N LEU A 201 -11.92 -17.99 -17.87
CA LEU A 201 -10.77 -17.07 -17.90
C LEU A 201 -11.10 -15.76 -18.63
N LEU A 202 -11.97 -15.78 -19.66
CA LEU A 202 -12.30 -14.56 -20.40
C LEU A 202 -12.85 -13.44 -19.49
N PRO A 203 -12.49 -12.17 -19.76
CA PRO A 203 -13.15 -11.02 -19.15
C PRO A 203 -14.65 -10.96 -19.46
N GLN A 204 -15.41 -10.29 -18.60
CA GLN A 204 -16.81 -10.01 -18.86
C GLN A 204 -16.96 -8.95 -19.95
N THR A 205 -18.00 -9.07 -20.78
CA THR A 205 -18.32 -8.06 -21.80
C THR A 205 -19.01 -6.84 -21.22
N SER A 206 -19.64 -6.97 -20.04
CA SER A 206 -20.31 -5.88 -19.33
C SER A 206 -20.46 -6.20 -17.83
N GLY A 207 -20.71 -5.17 -17.02
CA GLY A 207 -20.89 -5.34 -15.57
C GLY A 207 -19.61 -5.72 -14.83
N TYR A 208 -19.77 -6.33 -13.66
CA TYR A 208 -18.67 -6.73 -12.77
C TYR A 208 -18.55 -8.25 -12.71
N TYR A 209 -17.31 -8.74 -12.59
CA TYR A 209 -17.05 -10.14 -12.29
C TYR A 209 -17.30 -10.41 -10.80
N LYS A 210 -17.78 -11.61 -10.44
CA LYS A 210 -18.17 -11.96 -9.05
C LYS A 210 -17.43 -13.18 -8.49
N GLY A 211 -16.38 -13.64 -9.17
CA GLY A 211 -15.66 -14.86 -8.80
C GLY A 211 -14.57 -14.70 -7.74
N TYR A 212 -14.51 -13.57 -7.02
CA TYR A 212 -13.51 -13.38 -5.96
C TYR A 212 -13.75 -14.34 -4.81
N ASP A 213 -12.72 -15.09 -4.43
CA ASP A 213 -12.75 -16.04 -3.32
C ASP A 213 -11.54 -15.84 -2.40
N ILE A 214 -11.82 -15.31 -1.21
CA ILE A 214 -10.82 -15.05 -0.16
C ILE A 214 -10.23 -16.34 0.44
N SER A 215 -10.85 -17.50 0.21
CA SER A 215 -10.37 -18.79 0.73
C SER A 215 -9.30 -19.44 -0.15
N LEU A 216 -9.12 -18.95 -1.38
CA LEU A 216 -8.07 -19.44 -2.28
C LEU A 216 -6.70 -18.97 -1.81
N GLU A 217 -5.72 -19.88 -1.87
CA GLU A 217 -4.31 -19.55 -1.59
C GLU A 217 -3.69 -18.89 -2.83
N PRO A 218 -3.33 -17.58 -2.77
CA PRO A 218 -2.71 -16.91 -3.89
C PRO A 218 -1.24 -17.32 -4.00
N GLY A 219 -0.75 -17.48 -5.23
CA GLY A 219 0.64 -17.85 -5.46
C GLY A 219 0.87 -18.39 -6.85
N VAL A 220 2.13 -18.41 -7.28
CA VAL A 220 2.53 -19.13 -8.49
C VAL A 220 2.97 -20.53 -8.09
N PHE A 221 2.35 -21.54 -8.69
CA PHE A 221 2.74 -22.92 -8.48
C PHE A 221 4.17 -23.15 -8.97
N ASN A 222 4.94 -23.91 -8.19
CA ASN A 222 6.33 -24.25 -8.52
C ASN A 222 6.44 -24.95 -9.89
N SER A 223 5.48 -25.82 -10.22
CA SER A 223 5.40 -26.48 -11.53
C SER A 223 5.13 -25.52 -12.69
N VAL A 224 4.45 -24.40 -12.42
CA VAL A 224 4.17 -23.38 -13.44
C VAL A 224 5.39 -22.49 -13.65
N ALA A 225 5.97 -21.97 -12.56
CA ALA A 225 7.17 -21.14 -12.61
C ALA A 225 8.39 -21.90 -13.15
N GLY A 226 8.59 -23.15 -12.75
CA GLY A 226 9.78 -23.94 -13.10
C GLY A 226 9.65 -24.81 -14.37
N ALA A 227 8.46 -24.87 -14.99
CA ALA A 227 8.26 -25.65 -16.22
C ALA A 227 7.25 -25.04 -17.20
N ALA A 228 6.01 -24.75 -16.78
CA ALA A 228 4.96 -24.37 -17.74
C ALA A 228 5.17 -22.98 -18.36
N LEU A 229 5.75 -22.02 -17.65
CA LEU A 229 6.11 -20.70 -18.18
C LEU A 229 7.43 -20.71 -18.97
N GLU A 230 8.28 -21.71 -18.72
CA GLU A 230 9.57 -21.90 -19.39
C GLU A 230 9.41 -22.39 -20.84
N ILE A 231 8.19 -22.71 -21.28
CA ILE A 231 7.87 -23.01 -22.69
C ILE A 231 8.29 -21.89 -23.64
N VAL A 232 8.48 -20.66 -23.13
CA VAL A 232 9.04 -19.53 -23.87
C VAL A 232 10.33 -19.88 -24.62
N LEU A 233 11.16 -20.77 -24.09
CA LEU A 233 12.40 -21.23 -24.72
C LEU A 233 12.15 -21.90 -26.08
N THR A 234 10.96 -22.47 -26.30
CA THR A 234 10.55 -23.11 -27.56
C THR A 234 9.95 -22.12 -28.57
N LEU A 235 9.55 -20.92 -28.13
CA LEU A 235 8.83 -19.94 -28.95
C LEU A 235 9.75 -18.85 -29.54
N LEU A 236 10.95 -18.69 -28.99
CA LEU A 236 11.90 -17.65 -29.37
C LEU A 236 12.88 -18.14 -30.47
N PRO A 237 13.01 -17.42 -31.60
CA PRO A 237 13.89 -17.79 -32.71
C PRO A 237 15.34 -17.35 -32.49
N ASP A 238 16.27 -17.91 -33.28
CA ASP A 238 17.68 -17.48 -33.27
C ASP A 238 17.89 -16.07 -33.82
N LYS A 239 17.07 -15.69 -34.80
CA LYS A 239 17.11 -14.37 -35.45
C LYS A 239 15.68 -13.87 -35.63
N PHE A 240 15.49 -12.56 -35.52
CA PHE A 240 14.22 -11.90 -35.76
C PHE A 240 14.43 -10.68 -36.68
N PRO A 241 13.43 -10.31 -37.49
CA PRO A 241 13.54 -9.15 -38.38
C PRO A 241 13.73 -7.86 -37.59
N LEU A 242 14.50 -6.94 -38.13
CA LEU A 242 14.64 -5.59 -37.60
C LEU A 242 13.73 -4.66 -38.42
N GLY A 243 12.67 -4.13 -37.82
CA GLY A 243 11.63 -3.35 -38.48
C GLY A 243 10.46 -4.20 -38.99
N ASP A 244 9.75 -3.68 -39.99
CA ASP A 244 8.58 -4.31 -40.61
C ASP A 244 8.89 -5.59 -41.42
N GLY A 245 10.17 -5.94 -41.59
CA GLY A 245 10.66 -7.09 -42.34
C GLY A 245 10.91 -6.83 -43.83
N SER A 246 10.72 -5.60 -44.33
CA SER A 246 10.93 -5.24 -45.73
C SER A 246 12.40 -5.11 -46.13
N SER A 247 13.27 -4.72 -45.20
CA SER A 247 14.68 -4.42 -45.43
C SER A 247 15.59 -5.66 -45.49
N ASN A 248 15.06 -6.87 -45.25
CA ASN A 248 15.83 -8.11 -45.05
C ASN A 248 16.93 -7.99 -43.96
N GLU A 249 16.83 -7.01 -43.05
CA GLU A 249 17.71 -6.88 -41.90
C GLU A 249 17.23 -7.78 -40.76
N TYR A 250 18.16 -8.52 -40.14
CA TYR A 250 17.87 -9.45 -39.05
C TYR A 250 18.80 -9.23 -37.87
N MET A 251 18.25 -9.34 -36.67
CA MET A 251 18.99 -9.29 -35.41
C MET A 251 19.08 -10.69 -34.79
N SER A 252 20.28 -11.08 -34.35
CA SER A 252 20.48 -12.33 -33.61
C SER A 252 20.05 -12.17 -32.16
N LEU A 253 19.15 -13.03 -31.69
CA LEU A 253 18.68 -13.01 -30.30
C LEU A 253 19.84 -13.15 -29.32
N GLY A 254 20.79 -14.05 -29.61
CA GLY A 254 21.98 -14.28 -28.80
C GLY A 254 22.92 -13.07 -28.72
N MET A 255 22.95 -12.20 -29.73
CA MET A 255 23.73 -10.95 -29.67
C MET A 255 23.08 -9.88 -28.79
N THR A 256 21.76 -9.98 -28.56
CA THR A 256 21.02 -9.08 -27.65
C THR A 256 21.07 -9.52 -26.19
N ALA A 257 21.59 -10.73 -25.92
CA ALA A 257 21.65 -11.30 -24.58
C ALA A 257 22.49 -10.43 -23.64
N LEU A 258 21.88 -9.85 -22.60
CA LEU A 258 22.55 -8.94 -21.64
C LEU A 258 23.24 -7.74 -22.31
N ASN A 259 22.83 -7.40 -23.53
CA ASN A 259 23.44 -6.36 -24.34
C ASN A 259 22.46 -5.21 -24.59
N ALA A 260 22.27 -4.37 -23.58
CA ALA A 260 21.37 -3.24 -23.63
C ALA A 260 21.81 -2.13 -24.60
N SER A 261 23.09 -2.05 -24.96
CA SER A 261 23.64 -1.00 -25.84
C SER A 261 22.96 -0.94 -27.21
N ILE A 262 22.43 -2.08 -27.69
CA ILE A 262 21.71 -2.19 -28.97
C ILE A 262 20.49 -1.26 -29.02
N LEU A 263 19.81 -1.03 -27.89
CA LEU A 263 18.63 -0.18 -27.83
C LEU A 263 18.96 1.32 -27.83
N TYR A 264 20.22 1.70 -27.55
CA TYR A 264 20.68 3.10 -27.59
C TYR A 264 21.04 3.56 -29.00
N GLU A 265 21.18 2.62 -29.95
CA GLU A 265 21.37 2.99 -31.35
C GLU A 265 20.08 3.67 -31.87
N PRO A 266 20.18 4.86 -32.48
CA PRO A 266 19.01 5.61 -32.91
C PRO A 266 18.06 4.81 -33.81
N GLY A 267 16.78 4.72 -33.41
CA GLY A 267 15.74 4.02 -34.14
C GLY A 267 15.68 2.51 -33.90
N ASN A 268 16.61 1.91 -33.14
CA ASN A 268 16.59 0.46 -32.90
C ASN A 268 15.46 0.03 -31.95
N TYR A 269 15.02 0.87 -31.03
CA TYR A 269 13.87 0.56 -30.17
C TYR A 269 12.61 0.30 -31.00
N GLU A 270 12.28 1.24 -31.89
CA GLU A 270 11.13 1.19 -32.78
C GLU A 270 11.24 -0.02 -33.71
N LYS A 271 12.40 -0.19 -34.36
CA LYS A 271 12.63 -1.34 -35.25
C LYS A 271 12.55 -2.68 -34.53
N ILE A 272 13.04 -2.80 -33.30
CA ILE A 272 12.91 -4.04 -32.52
C ILE A 272 11.44 -4.31 -32.22
N MET A 273 10.69 -3.30 -31.77
CA MET A 273 9.26 -3.45 -31.49
C MET A 273 8.46 -3.84 -32.75
N GLU A 274 8.70 -3.19 -33.89
CA GLU A 274 8.13 -3.60 -35.18
C GLU A 274 8.52 -5.02 -35.57
N GLY A 275 9.77 -5.41 -35.31
CA GLY A 275 10.29 -6.75 -35.52
C GLY A 275 9.59 -7.82 -34.68
N LEU A 276 9.15 -7.49 -33.47
CA LEU A 276 8.35 -8.39 -32.63
C LEU A 276 6.94 -8.60 -33.19
N ILE A 277 6.37 -7.58 -33.84
CA ILE A 277 5.03 -7.63 -34.44
C ILE A 277 5.07 -8.35 -35.79
N SER A 278 6.07 -8.05 -36.63
CA SER A 278 6.22 -8.59 -37.98
C SER A 278 6.83 -9.99 -38.00
N GLY A 279 7.73 -10.28 -37.06
CA GLY A 279 8.42 -11.55 -36.90
C GLY A 279 7.47 -12.67 -36.48
N LYS A 280 7.74 -13.88 -36.96
CA LYS A 280 6.99 -15.08 -36.57
C LYS A 280 7.66 -15.76 -35.38
N SER A 281 6.86 -16.17 -34.40
CA SER A 281 7.32 -17.05 -33.32
C SER A 281 7.70 -18.43 -33.87
N LEU A 282 8.47 -19.23 -33.14
CA LEU A 282 8.68 -20.64 -33.45
C LEU A 282 7.43 -21.48 -33.12
N MET A 283 7.26 -22.58 -33.84
CA MET A 283 6.23 -23.57 -33.55
C MET A 283 6.51 -24.25 -32.21
N PHE A 284 5.48 -24.47 -31.41
CA PHE A 284 5.61 -25.20 -30.14
C PHE A 284 5.93 -26.68 -30.40
N ASP A 285 7.21 -26.99 -30.26
CA ASP A 285 7.77 -28.32 -30.32
C ASP A 285 9.01 -28.37 -29.42
N PRO A 286 9.63 -29.54 -29.18
CA PRO A 286 10.73 -29.60 -28.23
C PRO A 286 12.00 -28.91 -28.73
N SER A 287 12.08 -28.43 -29.98
CA SER A 287 13.28 -27.79 -30.54
C SER A 287 13.53 -26.42 -29.91
N ILE A 288 14.78 -26.14 -29.55
CA ILE A 288 15.19 -24.87 -28.95
C ILE A 288 16.32 -24.26 -29.77
N ALA A 289 16.18 -22.96 -30.02
CA ALA A 289 17.11 -22.14 -30.78
C ALA A 289 18.56 -22.28 -30.28
N GLU A 290 19.55 -22.30 -31.19
CA GLU A 290 20.96 -22.53 -30.82
C GLU A 290 21.48 -21.44 -29.88
N SER A 291 21.05 -20.19 -30.10
CA SER A 291 21.35 -19.01 -29.29
C SER A 291 20.91 -19.15 -27.82
N LEU A 292 19.88 -19.95 -27.54
CA LEU A 292 19.41 -20.27 -26.19
C LEU A 292 20.09 -21.51 -25.59
N ARG A 293 20.53 -22.45 -26.43
CA ARG A 293 21.34 -23.61 -26.01
C ARG A 293 22.81 -23.28 -25.80
N ARG A 294 23.28 -22.17 -26.38
CA ARG A 294 24.63 -21.60 -26.22
C ARG A 294 24.56 -20.16 -25.72
N TYR A 295 23.61 -19.89 -24.83
CA TYR A 295 23.40 -18.56 -24.25
C TYR A 295 24.70 -18.07 -23.60
N LEU A 296 25.12 -16.84 -23.95
CA LEU A 296 26.40 -16.24 -23.55
C LEU A 296 27.64 -17.11 -23.82
N GLY A 297 27.60 -17.94 -24.87
CA GLY A 297 28.74 -18.73 -25.32
C GLY A 297 28.98 -20.03 -24.54
N GLY A 298 28.07 -20.46 -23.65
CA GLY A 298 28.26 -21.73 -22.92
C GLY A 298 27.14 -22.18 -21.99
N ILE A 299 26.03 -21.45 -21.87
CA ILE A 299 24.91 -21.83 -21.00
C ILE A 299 23.80 -22.43 -21.85
N ASP A 300 23.47 -23.69 -21.59
CA ASP A 300 22.30 -24.35 -22.18
C ASP A 300 21.08 -24.09 -21.30
N LEU A 301 20.19 -23.18 -21.74
CA LEU A 301 19.00 -22.81 -20.98
C LEU A 301 18.02 -23.98 -20.83
N ALA A 302 17.91 -24.86 -21.82
CA ALA A 302 17.03 -26.03 -21.74
C ALA A 302 17.53 -27.03 -20.69
N ALA A 303 18.83 -27.34 -20.72
CA ALA A 303 19.45 -28.20 -19.71
C ALA A 303 19.37 -27.57 -18.31
N ARG A 304 19.52 -26.24 -18.21
CA ARG A 304 19.36 -25.51 -16.94
C ARG A 304 17.95 -25.61 -16.39
N THR A 305 16.92 -25.42 -17.22
CA THR A 305 15.51 -25.53 -16.81
C THR A 305 15.19 -26.94 -16.32
N ILE A 306 15.64 -27.99 -17.03
CA ILE A 306 15.50 -29.38 -16.57
C ILE A 306 16.18 -29.57 -15.21
N GLN A 307 17.43 -29.12 -15.07
CA GLN A 307 18.18 -29.27 -13.84
C GLN A 307 17.55 -28.49 -12.67
N GLN A 308 16.97 -27.32 -12.95
CA GLN A 308 16.26 -26.50 -11.99
C GLN A 308 14.95 -27.16 -11.54
N GLY A 309 14.19 -27.76 -12.47
CA GLY A 309 13.01 -28.56 -12.12
C GLY A 309 13.33 -29.70 -11.16
N ARG A 310 14.49 -30.36 -11.34
CA ARG A 310 14.98 -31.39 -10.41
C ARG A 310 15.40 -30.84 -9.05
N ASP A 311 16.08 -29.68 -8.99
CA ASP A 311 16.40 -29.00 -7.71
C ASP A 311 15.14 -28.55 -6.96
N HIS A 312 14.12 -28.11 -7.72
CA HIS A 312 12.82 -27.72 -7.19
C HIS A 312 11.95 -28.90 -6.75
N GLY A 313 12.39 -30.14 -6.99
CA GLY A 313 11.65 -31.34 -6.62
C GLY A 313 10.34 -31.51 -7.38
N LEU A 314 10.26 -31.03 -8.63
CA LEU A 314 9.05 -31.17 -9.45
C LEU A 314 8.77 -32.66 -9.73
N PRO A 315 7.53 -33.14 -9.49
CA PRO A 315 7.13 -34.47 -9.90
C PRO A 315 7.32 -34.71 -11.40
N PRO A 316 7.67 -35.94 -11.83
CA PRO A 316 7.79 -36.29 -13.24
C PRO A 316 6.52 -36.03 -14.03
N TYR A 317 6.66 -35.79 -15.33
CA TYR A 317 5.58 -35.48 -16.27
C TYR A 317 4.37 -36.42 -16.14
N ILE A 318 4.61 -37.73 -15.99
CA ILE A 318 3.53 -38.72 -15.91
C ILE A 318 2.56 -38.53 -14.74
N ILE A 319 2.99 -37.86 -13.65
CA ILE A 319 2.16 -37.61 -12.46
C ILE A 319 1.12 -36.53 -12.75
N TRP A 320 1.42 -35.61 -13.67
CA TRP A 320 0.55 -34.50 -14.03
C TRP A 320 -0.53 -34.89 -15.06
N ARG A 321 -0.30 -35.96 -15.82
CA ARG A 321 -1.25 -36.41 -16.85
C ARG A 321 -2.66 -36.68 -16.28
N PRO A 322 -2.84 -37.46 -15.20
CA PRO A 322 -4.17 -37.72 -14.64
C PRO A 322 -4.83 -36.47 -14.08
N LEU A 323 -4.05 -35.57 -13.46
CA LEU A 323 -4.55 -34.27 -12.98
C LEU A 323 -5.14 -33.46 -14.13
N CYS A 324 -4.53 -33.53 -15.30
CA CYS A 324 -4.95 -32.85 -16.52
C CYS A 324 -5.86 -33.69 -17.42
N GLY A 325 -6.54 -34.70 -16.85
CA GLY A 325 -7.56 -35.49 -17.56
C GLY A 325 -7.02 -36.42 -18.65
N LYS A 326 -5.72 -36.74 -18.63
CA LYS A 326 -5.09 -37.69 -19.54
C LYS A 326 -4.86 -39.04 -18.87
N HIS A 327 -4.80 -40.10 -19.67
CA HIS A 327 -4.55 -41.44 -19.16
C HIS A 327 -3.14 -41.54 -18.53
N PRO A 328 -2.99 -42.25 -17.40
CA PRO A 328 -1.67 -42.59 -16.86
C PRO A 328 -0.85 -43.34 -17.92
N ALA A 329 0.41 -42.92 -18.12
CA ALA A 329 1.35 -43.68 -18.95
C ALA A 329 2.18 -44.64 -18.10
N LEU A 330 2.12 -45.93 -18.43
CA LEU A 330 2.95 -46.98 -17.82
C LEU A 330 4.16 -47.32 -18.69
N ASN A 331 4.05 -47.08 -19.99
CA ASN A 331 5.13 -47.22 -20.95
C ASN A 331 5.14 -46.03 -21.94
N PHE A 332 6.16 -45.96 -22.79
CA PHE A 332 6.31 -44.86 -23.75
C PHE A 332 5.27 -44.86 -24.88
N ASP A 333 4.69 -46.01 -25.22
CA ASP A 333 3.67 -46.11 -26.29
C ASP A 333 2.33 -45.51 -25.83
N ASP A 334 2.07 -45.49 -24.51
CA ASP A 334 0.94 -44.80 -23.88
C ASP A 334 1.01 -43.25 -24.01
N LEU A 335 2.08 -42.70 -24.58
CA LEU A 335 2.22 -41.26 -24.88
C LEU A 335 1.67 -40.89 -26.28
N SER A 336 1.27 -41.88 -27.09
CA SER A 336 0.82 -41.69 -28.48
C SER A 336 -0.50 -40.93 -28.63
N ASP A 337 -1.24 -40.75 -27.54
CA ASP A 337 -2.47 -39.95 -27.51
C ASP A 337 -2.21 -38.44 -27.54
N VAL A 338 -1.01 -37.99 -27.13
CA VAL A 338 -0.63 -36.56 -27.08
C VAL A 338 0.71 -36.24 -27.75
N MET A 339 1.48 -37.24 -28.22
CA MET A 339 2.79 -37.03 -28.83
C MET A 339 2.92 -37.78 -30.17
N THR A 340 3.71 -37.22 -31.09
CA THR A 340 4.04 -37.90 -32.35
C THR A 340 5.05 -39.04 -32.12
N SER A 341 5.05 -40.04 -33.00
CA SER A 341 5.97 -41.20 -32.90
C SER A 341 7.45 -40.80 -32.90
N LYS A 342 7.81 -39.71 -33.59
CA LYS A 342 9.18 -39.15 -33.56
C LYS A 342 9.55 -38.68 -32.15
N ARG A 343 8.71 -37.85 -31.52
CA ARG A 343 8.97 -37.31 -30.18
C ARG A 343 9.02 -38.42 -29.11
N ILE A 344 8.17 -39.43 -29.24
CA ILE A 344 8.21 -40.62 -28.36
C ILE A 344 9.53 -41.37 -28.51
N LYS A 345 10.04 -41.51 -29.74
CA LYS A 345 11.35 -42.12 -29.98
C LYS A 345 12.48 -41.31 -29.34
N ASP A 346 12.48 -39.99 -29.51
CA ASP A 346 13.50 -39.11 -28.92
C ASP A 346 13.48 -39.20 -27.38
N LEU A 347 12.30 -39.33 -26.76
CA LEU A 347 12.15 -39.59 -25.33
C LEU A 347 12.67 -40.98 -24.91
N LYS A 348 12.41 -42.03 -25.70
CA LYS A 348 12.96 -43.38 -25.47
C LYS A 348 14.50 -43.40 -25.54
N ASP A 349 15.08 -42.60 -26.42
CA ASP A 349 16.54 -42.49 -26.58
C ASP A 349 17.17 -41.71 -25.41
N ALA A 350 16.42 -40.79 -24.79
CA ALA A 350 16.86 -39.98 -23.66
C ALA A 350 16.64 -40.66 -22.29
N PHE A 351 15.49 -41.30 -22.07
CA PHE A 351 15.06 -41.85 -20.78
C PHE A 351 14.90 -43.37 -20.83
N SER A 352 15.36 -44.06 -19.78
CA SER A 352 15.20 -45.51 -19.66
C SER A 352 13.76 -45.94 -19.30
N ASN A 353 13.01 -45.07 -18.63
CA ASN A 353 11.64 -45.33 -18.18
C ASN A 353 10.78 -44.07 -18.38
N VAL A 354 9.52 -44.25 -18.80
CA VAL A 354 8.55 -43.16 -19.01
C VAL A 354 8.29 -42.37 -17.72
N ALA A 355 8.42 -43.02 -16.55
CA ALA A 355 8.21 -42.40 -15.26
C ALA A 355 9.29 -41.39 -14.85
N ASP A 356 10.40 -41.34 -15.58
CA ASP A 356 11.55 -40.46 -15.29
C ASP A 356 11.55 -39.18 -16.13
N ILE A 357 10.55 -38.98 -17.01
CA ILE A 357 10.47 -37.80 -17.89
C ILE A 357 10.25 -36.55 -17.04
N ASP A 358 11.18 -35.60 -17.12
CA ASP A 358 11.08 -34.29 -16.45
C ASP A 358 9.87 -33.51 -16.97
N LEU A 359 9.19 -32.76 -16.09
CA LEU A 359 7.94 -32.05 -16.42
C LEU A 359 8.07 -31.13 -17.65
N PHE A 360 9.10 -30.27 -17.68
CA PHE A 360 9.37 -29.37 -18.79
C PHE A 360 9.51 -30.14 -20.11
N THR A 361 10.37 -31.17 -20.13
CA THR A 361 10.63 -31.98 -21.33
C THR A 361 9.37 -32.71 -21.81
N GLY A 362 8.55 -33.24 -20.89
CA GLY A 362 7.29 -33.88 -21.22
C GLY A 362 6.29 -32.91 -21.85
N ILE A 363 6.10 -31.74 -21.24
CA ILE A 363 5.17 -30.70 -21.72
C ILE A 363 5.53 -30.23 -23.12
N VAL A 364 6.78 -29.87 -23.39
CA VAL A 364 7.19 -29.36 -24.72
C VAL A 364 7.22 -30.44 -25.80
N SER A 365 7.14 -31.72 -25.40
CA SER A 365 7.02 -32.85 -26.33
C SER A 365 5.58 -33.12 -26.76
N GLU A 366 4.58 -32.57 -26.09
CA GLU A 366 3.17 -32.71 -26.47
C GLU A 366 2.84 -31.95 -27.76
N SER A 367 1.94 -32.51 -28.55
CA SER A 367 1.36 -31.82 -29.70
C SER A 367 0.41 -30.71 -29.22
N PRO A 368 0.43 -29.51 -29.84
CA PRO A 368 -0.50 -28.44 -29.51
C PRO A 368 -1.97 -28.86 -29.60
N LEU A 369 -2.81 -28.29 -28.74
CA LEU A 369 -4.26 -28.42 -28.89
C LEU A 369 -4.77 -27.67 -30.13
N HIS A 370 -5.99 -27.99 -30.56
CA HIS A 370 -6.62 -27.27 -31.67
C HIS A 370 -6.79 -25.78 -31.32
N GLU A 371 -6.35 -24.89 -32.23
CA GLU A 371 -6.31 -23.43 -32.04
C GLU A 371 -5.50 -22.95 -30.82
N ALA A 372 -4.58 -23.76 -30.30
CA ALA A 372 -3.71 -23.39 -29.19
C ALA A 372 -2.23 -23.45 -29.57
N ILE A 373 -1.39 -22.70 -28.88
CA ILE A 373 0.07 -22.82 -28.99
C ILE A 373 0.56 -24.07 -28.25
N VAL A 374 -0.01 -24.39 -27.08
CA VAL A 374 0.55 -25.41 -26.18
C VAL A 374 -0.21 -26.73 -26.18
N GLY A 375 0.45 -27.78 -25.72
CA GLY A 375 -0.15 -29.10 -25.49
C GLY A 375 -1.10 -29.15 -24.27
N PRO A 376 -1.86 -30.24 -24.11
CA PRO A 376 -2.88 -30.38 -23.07
C PRO A 376 -2.38 -30.19 -21.64
N THR A 377 -1.19 -30.68 -21.28
CA THR A 377 -0.69 -30.58 -19.90
C THR A 377 -0.24 -29.15 -19.59
N ALA A 378 0.45 -28.47 -20.51
CA ALA A 378 0.75 -27.04 -20.35
C ALA A 378 -0.52 -26.21 -20.25
N ALA A 379 -1.50 -26.45 -21.13
CA ALA A 379 -2.76 -25.72 -21.14
C ALA A 379 -3.50 -25.84 -19.80
N CYS A 380 -3.58 -27.06 -19.27
CA CYS A 380 -4.17 -27.37 -17.98
C CYS A 380 -3.48 -26.63 -16.82
N LEU A 381 -2.15 -26.74 -16.70
CA LEU A 381 -1.40 -26.11 -15.61
C LEU A 381 -1.50 -24.58 -15.63
N LEU A 382 -1.39 -23.99 -16.82
CA LEU A 382 -1.53 -22.54 -17.01
C LEU A 382 -2.96 -22.08 -16.74
N ALA A 383 -3.97 -22.82 -17.21
CA ALA A 383 -5.38 -22.48 -16.95
C ALA A 383 -5.70 -22.48 -15.45
N ILE A 384 -5.23 -23.50 -14.71
CA ILE A 384 -5.37 -23.55 -13.25
C ILE A 384 -4.68 -22.35 -12.60
N GLN A 385 -3.45 -22.03 -13.00
CA GLN A 385 -2.70 -20.90 -12.46
C GLN A 385 -3.43 -19.56 -12.65
N PHE A 386 -3.82 -19.24 -13.89
CA PHE A 386 -4.48 -17.97 -14.20
C PHE A 386 -5.87 -17.92 -13.57
N LYS A 387 -6.60 -19.03 -13.47
CA LYS A 387 -7.88 -19.06 -12.75
C LYS A 387 -7.72 -18.67 -11.28
N ILE A 388 -6.70 -19.23 -10.60
CA ILE A 388 -6.45 -18.91 -9.20
C ILE A 388 -6.05 -17.45 -9.05
N LEU A 389 -5.16 -16.92 -9.90
CA LEU A 389 -4.76 -15.51 -9.80
C LEU A 389 -5.94 -14.57 -10.01
N LYS A 390 -6.77 -14.79 -11.04
CA LYS A 390 -7.99 -14.01 -11.28
C LYS A 390 -8.96 -14.04 -10.09
N ASN A 391 -9.18 -15.22 -9.50
CA ASN A 391 -10.17 -15.38 -8.43
C ASN A 391 -9.63 -15.03 -7.03
N SER A 392 -8.31 -14.98 -6.83
CA SER A 392 -7.69 -14.64 -5.52
C SER A 392 -7.13 -13.22 -5.44
N ASP A 393 -7.02 -12.51 -6.56
CA ASP A 393 -6.55 -11.13 -6.58
C ASP A 393 -7.66 -10.13 -6.21
N ARG A 394 -7.59 -9.54 -5.02
CA ARG A 394 -8.54 -8.51 -4.57
C ARG A 394 -8.55 -7.27 -5.48
N TYR A 395 -7.48 -7.03 -6.22
CA TYR A 395 -7.30 -5.90 -7.12
C TYR A 395 -7.55 -6.24 -8.59
N TRP A 396 -8.07 -7.43 -8.91
CA TRP A 396 -8.51 -7.75 -10.27
C TRP A 396 -9.50 -6.69 -10.77
N TYR A 397 -9.20 -6.12 -11.93
CA TYR A 397 -9.83 -4.88 -12.40
C TYR A 397 -11.36 -4.97 -12.63
N GLU A 398 -11.95 -6.17 -12.76
CA GLU A 398 -13.40 -6.32 -12.96
C GLU A 398 -14.21 -6.43 -11.65
N TYR A 399 -13.57 -6.34 -10.48
CA TYR A 399 -14.27 -6.40 -9.19
C TYR A 399 -14.82 -5.05 -8.73
N ASP A 400 -16.02 -5.09 -8.15
CA ASP A 400 -16.65 -3.97 -7.44
C ASP A 400 -16.38 -4.09 -5.92
N LEU A 401 -15.10 -3.92 -5.54
CA LEU A 401 -14.65 -4.00 -4.15
C LEU A 401 -14.07 -2.66 -3.70
N PRO A 402 -14.90 -1.75 -3.14
CA PRO A 402 -14.42 -0.48 -2.59
C PRO A 402 -13.36 -0.69 -1.48
N PRO A 403 -12.31 0.14 -1.39
CA PRO A 403 -12.03 1.31 -2.24
C PRO A 403 -11.24 1.01 -3.53
N ALA A 404 -10.98 -0.26 -3.86
CA ALA A 404 -10.06 -0.65 -4.94
C ALA A 404 -10.73 -0.88 -6.30
N GLY A 405 -12.06 -1.07 -6.36
CA GLY A 405 -12.79 -1.38 -7.58
C GLY A 405 -13.02 -0.16 -8.48
N TYR A 406 -13.01 -0.38 -9.80
CA TYR A 406 -13.35 0.64 -10.79
C TYR A 406 -14.86 0.86 -10.90
N ASN A 407 -15.26 2.09 -11.20
CA ASN A 407 -16.66 2.35 -11.58
C ASN A 407 -16.94 1.79 -13.00
N LYS A 408 -18.22 1.72 -13.38
CA LYS A 408 -18.63 1.12 -14.66
C LYS A 408 -18.10 1.86 -15.89
N GLU A 409 -17.91 3.17 -15.82
CA GLU A 409 -17.37 3.99 -16.92
C GLU A 409 -15.87 3.73 -17.09
N GLN A 410 -15.12 3.74 -15.99
CA GLN A 410 -13.70 3.36 -15.97
C GLN A 410 -13.48 1.94 -16.51
N LEU A 411 -14.30 0.98 -16.06
CA LEU A 411 -14.22 -0.40 -16.51
C LEU A 411 -14.58 -0.56 -17.99
N TYR A 412 -15.53 0.23 -18.50
CA TYR A 412 -15.85 0.26 -19.93
C TYR A 412 -14.66 0.75 -20.78
N GLU A 413 -13.90 1.73 -20.29
CA GLU A 413 -12.71 2.21 -20.98
C GLU A 413 -11.54 1.22 -20.91
N ILE A 414 -11.28 0.59 -19.76
CA ILE A 414 -10.24 -0.44 -19.61
C ILE A 414 -10.49 -1.62 -20.56
N ARG A 415 -11.75 -2.02 -20.78
CA ARG A 415 -12.11 -3.12 -21.69
C ARG A 415 -11.83 -2.85 -23.17
N LYS A 416 -11.46 -1.63 -23.54
CA LYS A 416 -10.99 -1.28 -24.90
C LYS A 416 -9.48 -1.44 -25.06
N ALA A 417 -8.74 -1.64 -23.96
CA ALA A 417 -7.31 -1.81 -24.00
C ALA A 417 -6.96 -3.02 -24.87
N SER A 418 -6.05 -2.80 -25.83
CA SER A 418 -5.56 -3.85 -26.72
C SER A 418 -4.07 -3.68 -26.92
N MET A 419 -3.37 -4.79 -27.21
CA MET A 419 -1.93 -4.69 -27.45
C MET A 419 -1.63 -3.81 -28.67
N ALA A 420 -2.49 -3.86 -29.70
CA ALA A 420 -2.41 -3.00 -30.87
C ALA A 420 -2.50 -1.50 -30.51
N ARG A 421 -3.43 -1.13 -29.60
CA ARG A 421 -3.58 0.25 -29.14
C ARG A 421 -2.35 0.73 -28.36
N LEU A 422 -1.85 -0.07 -27.42
CA LEU A 422 -0.64 0.27 -26.65
C LEU A 422 0.57 0.53 -27.57
N LEU A 423 0.72 -0.27 -28.61
CA LEU A 423 1.80 -0.08 -29.59
C LEU A 423 1.65 1.26 -30.33
N CYS A 424 0.46 1.56 -30.82
CA CYS A 424 0.20 2.81 -31.52
C CYS A 424 0.35 4.07 -30.65
N ASP A 425 0.05 3.98 -29.34
CA ASP A 425 0.13 5.13 -28.44
C ASP A 425 1.56 5.45 -27.98
N ASN A 426 2.45 4.46 -27.99
CA ASN A 426 3.77 4.56 -27.35
C ASN A 426 4.96 4.34 -28.29
N ILE A 427 4.75 3.87 -29.53
CA ILE A 427 5.81 3.75 -30.53
C ILE A 427 5.75 4.97 -31.46
N PRO A 428 6.78 5.84 -31.46
CA PRO A 428 6.85 6.96 -32.37
C PRO A 428 6.77 6.50 -33.83
N GLN A 429 5.99 7.21 -34.66
CA GLN A 429 5.91 7.01 -36.11
C GLN A 429 5.29 5.67 -36.57
N LEU A 430 4.70 4.89 -35.66
CA LEU A 430 3.92 3.70 -36.03
C LEU A 430 2.53 4.13 -36.55
N GLU A 431 2.30 4.01 -37.86
CA GLU A 431 1.03 4.44 -38.49
C GLU A 431 0.00 3.32 -38.61
N GLU A 432 0.44 2.08 -38.79
CA GLU A 432 -0.42 0.90 -38.99
C GLU A 432 0.05 -0.30 -38.17
N VAL A 433 -0.90 -1.04 -37.61
CA VAL A 433 -0.63 -2.24 -36.80
C VAL A 433 -1.72 -3.29 -37.05
N PRO A 434 -1.41 -4.60 -36.98
CA PRO A 434 -2.44 -5.63 -37.00
C PRO A 434 -3.37 -5.50 -35.78
N ILE A 435 -4.67 -5.75 -35.98
CA ILE A 435 -5.67 -5.69 -34.90
C ILE A 435 -5.30 -6.65 -33.76
N SER A 436 -4.84 -7.85 -34.09
CA SER A 436 -4.31 -8.81 -33.11
C SER A 436 -2.80 -8.86 -33.19
N ALA A 437 -2.11 -8.09 -32.33
CA ALA A 437 -0.65 -7.95 -32.35
C ALA A 437 0.10 -9.26 -32.01
N PHE A 438 -0.55 -10.21 -31.33
CA PHE A 438 0.00 -11.54 -31.04
C PHE A 438 -0.10 -12.53 -32.22
N LEU A 439 -0.87 -12.19 -33.26
CA LEU A 439 -0.98 -13.00 -34.47
C LEU A 439 -0.08 -12.42 -35.56
N ALA A 440 0.48 -13.31 -36.39
CA ALA A 440 1.28 -12.89 -37.53
C ALA A 440 0.41 -12.10 -38.53
N LYS A 441 1.04 -11.18 -39.26
CA LYS A 441 0.39 -10.41 -40.33
C LYS A 441 -0.18 -11.36 -41.39
N ASP A 442 -1.45 -11.19 -41.73
CA ASP A 442 -2.14 -11.94 -42.78
C ASP A 442 -2.98 -10.98 -43.64
N HIS A 443 -3.01 -11.19 -44.95
CA HIS A 443 -3.67 -10.27 -45.89
C HIS A 443 -5.19 -10.18 -45.69
N PHE A 444 -5.81 -11.18 -45.08
CA PHE A 444 -7.26 -11.26 -44.93
C PHE A 444 -7.70 -11.38 -43.47
N LEU A 445 -7.00 -12.18 -42.66
CA LEU A 445 -7.42 -12.51 -41.30
C LEU A 445 -6.86 -11.55 -40.23
N ASN A 446 -5.73 -10.89 -40.50
CA ASN A 446 -5.06 -9.99 -39.55
C ASN A 446 -4.24 -8.93 -40.29
N ALA A 447 -4.90 -8.20 -41.19
CA ALA A 447 -4.27 -7.15 -41.96
C ALA A 447 -3.95 -5.94 -41.06
N PRO A 448 -2.81 -5.26 -41.26
CA PRO A 448 -2.54 -3.99 -40.59
C PRO A 448 -3.65 -2.97 -40.91
N ILE A 449 -4.10 -2.24 -39.89
CA ILE A 449 -5.03 -1.12 -40.05
C ILE A 449 -4.41 0.15 -39.49
N PRO A 450 -4.85 1.34 -39.94
CA PRO A 450 -4.37 2.60 -39.39
C PRO A 450 -4.64 2.72 -37.90
N CYS A 451 -3.65 3.20 -37.14
CA CYS A 451 -3.75 3.42 -35.70
C CYS A 451 -4.93 4.34 -35.32
N ARG A 452 -5.40 5.22 -36.21
CA ARG A 452 -6.59 6.07 -35.97
C ARG A 452 -7.91 5.31 -35.89
N ASP A 453 -7.96 4.09 -36.44
CA ASP A 453 -9.18 3.28 -36.52
C ASP A 453 -9.26 2.26 -35.36
N ILE A 454 -8.28 2.25 -34.45
CA ILE A 454 -8.23 1.41 -33.25
C ILE A 454 -8.71 2.23 -32.04
N ASP A 455 -9.67 1.68 -31.30
CA ASP A 455 -10.26 2.31 -30.12
C ASP A 455 -9.21 2.75 -29.09
N VAL A 456 -9.38 3.97 -28.57
CA VAL A 456 -8.50 4.57 -27.55
C VAL A 456 -9.12 4.43 -26.17
N VAL A 457 -8.29 4.02 -25.20
CA VAL A 457 -8.66 4.01 -23.78
C VAL A 457 -8.81 5.46 -23.31
N ASN A 458 -10.04 5.89 -23.04
CA ASN A 458 -10.29 7.26 -22.63
C ASN A 458 -10.14 7.39 -21.11
N ILE A 459 -9.15 8.15 -20.67
CA ILE A 459 -8.91 8.37 -19.23
C ILE A 459 -9.84 9.42 -18.60
N ARG A 460 -10.75 10.05 -19.35
CA ARG A 460 -11.71 11.05 -18.81
C ARG A 460 -12.53 10.59 -17.61
N PRO A 461 -12.95 9.31 -17.48
CA PRO A 461 -13.67 8.84 -16.29
C PRO A 461 -12.87 8.92 -14.98
N TRP A 462 -11.55 9.12 -15.04
CA TRP A 462 -10.69 9.39 -13.88
C TRP A 462 -10.60 10.87 -13.52
N LYS A 463 -11.33 11.75 -14.24
CA LYS A 463 -11.47 13.14 -13.84
C LYS A 463 -12.24 13.20 -12.53
N THR A 464 -11.57 13.62 -11.48
CA THR A 464 -12.25 13.98 -10.24
C THR A 464 -12.79 15.39 -10.39
N GLN A 465 -14.02 15.62 -9.92
CA GLN A 465 -14.48 16.98 -9.69
C GLN A 465 -13.52 17.56 -8.66
N GLY A 466 -12.70 18.53 -9.07
CA GLY A 466 -11.65 19.06 -8.23
C GLY A 466 -12.19 19.40 -6.86
N GLU A 467 -11.87 18.57 -5.86
CA GLU A 467 -11.85 19.07 -4.50
C GLU A 467 -10.75 20.12 -4.49
N ARG A 468 -11.23 21.35 -4.46
CA ARG A 468 -10.53 22.58 -4.79
C ARG A 468 -9.22 22.67 -4.01
N PHE A 469 -8.08 22.58 -4.69
CA PHE A 469 -6.82 23.01 -4.10
C PHE A 469 -6.84 24.53 -3.99
N ILE A 470 -6.62 25.02 -2.78
CA ILE A 470 -6.54 26.45 -2.49
C ILE A 470 -5.14 26.88 -2.91
N ASP A 471 -5.03 27.92 -3.74
CA ASP A 471 -3.75 28.44 -4.23
C ASP A 471 -2.73 28.61 -3.09
N GLU A 472 -1.48 28.22 -3.32
CA GLU A 472 -0.43 28.20 -2.29
C GLU A 472 -0.19 29.60 -1.69
N ASN A 473 -0.31 30.68 -2.48
CA ASN A 473 -0.19 32.04 -1.96
C ASN A 473 -1.34 32.41 -1.02
N ILE A 474 -2.54 31.90 -1.30
CA ILE A 474 -3.70 32.05 -0.41
C ILE A 474 -3.43 31.30 0.90
N LEU A 475 -2.94 30.05 0.83
CA LEU A 475 -2.59 29.28 2.03
C LEU A 475 -1.53 29.99 2.88
N HIS A 476 -0.48 30.52 2.27
CA HIS A 476 0.53 31.33 2.98
C HIS A 476 -0.07 32.55 3.66
N SER A 477 -0.97 33.27 2.97
CA SER A 477 -1.65 34.45 3.52
C SER A 477 -2.55 34.10 4.70
N VAL A 478 -3.35 33.04 4.57
CA VAL A 478 -4.28 32.56 5.61
C VAL A 478 -3.51 32.06 6.82
N VAL A 479 -2.42 31.31 6.64
CA VAL A 479 -1.54 30.89 7.75
C VAL A 479 -0.90 32.08 8.44
N ALA A 480 -0.43 33.09 7.69
CA ALA A 480 0.16 34.30 8.26
C ALA A 480 -0.84 35.08 9.13
N LYS A 481 -2.09 35.21 8.67
CA LYS A 481 -3.17 35.80 9.47
C LYS A 481 -3.53 34.95 10.69
N GLY A 482 -3.57 33.63 10.54
CA GLY A 482 -3.75 32.69 11.66
C GLY A 482 -2.68 32.92 12.75
N LYS A 483 -1.41 33.07 12.37
CA LYS A 483 -0.32 33.41 13.31
C LYS A 483 -0.57 34.73 14.04
N GLN A 484 -1.08 35.76 13.35
CA GLN A 484 -1.42 37.04 13.98
C GLN A 484 -2.56 36.91 15.00
N VAL A 485 -3.58 36.08 14.72
CA VAL A 485 -4.69 35.80 15.64
C VAL A 485 -4.16 35.12 16.91
N VAL A 486 -3.30 34.11 16.76
CA VAL A 486 -2.68 33.42 17.90
C VAL A 486 -1.81 34.36 18.73
N GLU A 487 -1.03 35.23 18.10
CA GLU A 487 -0.17 36.18 18.81
C GLU A 487 -0.99 37.21 19.59
N ARG A 488 -2.07 37.73 19.00
CA ARG A 488 -3.02 38.61 19.71
C ARG A 488 -3.64 37.92 20.93
N ARG A 489 -4.00 36.64 20.79
CA ARG A 489 -4.52 35.83 21.92
C ARG A 489 -3.50 35.70 23.04
N ARG A 490 -2.23 35.43 22.74
CA ARG A 490 -1.15 35.37 23.73
C ARG A 490 -0.94 36.69 24.47
N GLN A 491 -1.07 37.82 23.78
CA GLN A 491 -0.98 39.15 24.41
C GLN A 491 -2.12 39.38 25.39
N LEU A 492 -3.35 38.99 25.04
CA LEU A 492 -4.50 39.07 25.94
C LEU A 492 -4.34 38.16 27.16
N GLU A 493 -3.87 36.93 26.97
CA GLU A 493 -3.58 35.99 28.06
C GLU A 493 -2.57 36.57 29.06
N LYS A 494 -1.54 37.27 28.57
CA LYS A 494 -0.56 37.96 29.41
C LYS A 494 -1.19 39.09 30.22
N LEU A 495 -2.04 39.92 29.61
CA LEU A 495 -2.74 41.01 30.32
C LEU A 495 -3.67 40.48 31.41
N THR A 496 -4.45 39.44 31.13
CA THR A 496 -5.33 38.80 32.11
C THR A 496 -4.54 38.25 33.30
N PHE A 497 -3.35 37.67 33.03
CA PHE A 497 -2.44 37.19 34.08
C PHE A 497 -1.90 38.33 34.94
N GLU A 498 -1.46 39.44 34.35
CA GLU A 498 -0.98 40.63 35.06
C GLU A 498 -2.08 41.30 35.91
N GLN A 499 -3.35 41.20 35.48
CA GLN A 499 -4.52 41.67 36.24
C GLN A 499 -4.93 40.74 37.39
N GLY A 500 -4.27 39.59 37.57
CA GLY A 500 -4.56 38.65 38.64
C GLY A 500 -5.86 37.85 38.47
N LEU A 501 -6.42 37.78 37.25
CA LEU A 501 -7.64 37.04 36.93
C LEU A 501 -7.35 35.54 36.76
N VAL A 502 -6.74 34.93 37.78
CA VAL A 502 -6.33 33.52 37.82
C VAL A 502 -6.88 32.84 39.06
N ALA A 503 -7.17 31.55 38.95
CA ALA A 503 -7.67 30.78 40.08
C ALA A 503 -6.52 30.38 41.02
N GLY A 504 -6.75 30.49 42.33
CA GLY A 504 -5.79 30.01 43.34
C GLY A 504 -5.64 28.49 43.31
N SER A 505 -4.44 27.97 43.51
CA SER A 505 -4.14 26.52 43.46
C SER A 505 -4.88 25.68 44.51
N LYS A 506 -5.24 26.28 45.64
CA LYS A 506 -6.03 25.66 46.72
C LYS A 506 -7.53 25.92 46.61
N SER A 507 -7.98 26.66 45.60
CA SER A 507 -9.41 26.87 45.36
C SER A 507 -10.05 25.61 44.80
N PRO A 508 -11.40 25.45 44.87
CA PRO A 508 -12.08 24.32 44.23
C PRO A 508 -11.74 24.18 42.73
N VAL A 509 -11.61 25.30 42.02
CA VAL A 509 -11.19 25.33 40.60
C VAL A 509 -9.74 24.86 40.47
N GLY A 510 -8.84 25.30 41.35
CA GLY A 510 -7.45 24.88 41.36
C GLY A 510 -7.26 23.39 41.64
N SER A 511 -8.04 22.83 42.56
CA SER A 511 -8.04 21.39 42.85
C SER A 511 -8.58 20.56 41.68
N ALA A 512 -9.66 21.01 41.03
CA ALA A 512 -10.18 20.35 39.83
C ALA A 512 -9.19 20.39 38.66
N TYR A 513 -8.47 21.51 38.49
CA TYR A 513 -7.41 21.64 37.49
C TYR A 513 -6.22 20.73 37.77
N ALA A 514 -5.84 20.53 39.05
CA ALA A 514 -4.73 19.66 39.42
C ALA A 514 -4.93 18.20 38.96
N ASN A 515 -6.18 17.72 38.93
CA ASN A 515 -6.53 16.38 38.46
C ASN A 515 -6.48 16.23 36.93
N ASN A 516 -6.48 17.34 36.18
CA ASN A 516 -6.49 17.34 34.71
C ASN A 516 -5.33 18.18 34.14
N LYS A 517 -4.20 18.19 34.85
CA LYS A 517 -3.06 19.03 34.51
C LYS A 517 -2.38 18.51 33.23
N PRO A 518 -2.05 19.40 32.28
CA PRO A 518 -1.34 18.98 31.09
C PRO A 518 0.13 18.63 31.32
N ASN A 519 0.60 17.60 30.63
CA ASN A 519 2.02 17.27 30.51
C ASN A 519 2.70 18.17 29.45
N PRO A 520 4.04 18.29 29.43
CA PRO A 520 4.74 19.14 28.47
C PRO A 520 4.45 18.81 27.00
N THR A 521 4.39 17.51 26.65
CA THR A 521 4.13 17.01 25.29
C THR A 521 2.78 17.50 24.75
N SER A 522 1.73 17.39 25.57
CA SER A 522 0.38 17.84 25.23
C SER A 522 0.29 19.35 25.04
N LEU A 523 1.10 20.12 25.77
CA LEU A 523 1.17 21.57 25.61
C LEU A 523 1.79 21.99 24.28
N ILE A 524 2.78 21.25 23.80
CA ILE A 524 3.42 21.51 22.51
C ILE A 524 2.47 21.20 21.38
N MET A 525 1.82 20.03 21.44
CA MET A 525 0.78 19.64 20.50
C MET A 525 -0.36 20.67 20.44
N ALA A 526 -0.80 21.16 21.61
CA ALA A 526 -1.83 22.20 21.69
C ALA A 526 -1.40 23.53 21.05
N ASN A 527 -0.13 23.93 21.13
CA ASN A 527 0.34 25.17 20.50
C ASN A 527 0.17 25.15 18.98
N THR A 528 0.48 24.02 18.33
CA THR A 528 0.27 23.83 16.89
C THR A 528 -1.23 23.73 16.59
N SER A 529 -1.99 22.98 17.40
CA SER A 529 -3.44 22.84 17.22
C SER A 529 -4.18 24.18 17.28
N VAL A 530 -3.79 25.11 18.16
CA VAL A 530 -4.40 26.44 18.24
C VAL A 530 -4.14 27.26 16.97
N LEU A 531 -2.97 27.11 16.35
CA LEU A 531 -2.70 27.73 15.05
C LEU A 531 -3.58 27.12 13.95
N LEU A 532 -3.70 25.80 13.90
CA LEU A 532 -4.55 25.10 12.93
C LEU A 532 -6.03 25.50 13.06
N GLU A 533 -6.52 25.66 14.29
CA GLU A 533 -7.87 26.15 14.56
C GLU A 533 -8.07 27.59 14.03
N ALA A 534 -7.12 28.48 14.31
CA ALA A 534 -7.17 29.87 13.82
C ALA A 534 -7.08 29.95 12.29
N THR A 535 -6.21 29.15 11.67
CA THR A 535 -6.05 29.05 10.22
C THR A 535 -7.31 28.49 9.55
N SER A 536 -7.96 27.48 10.15
CA SER A 536 -9.21 26.91 9.62
C SER A 536 -10.33 27.96 9.59
N ASN A 537 -10.48 28.73 10.67
CA ASN A 537 -11.46 29.81 10.75
C ASN A 537 -11.17 30.94 9.75
N GLU A 538 -9.91 31.34 9.61
CA GLU A 538 -9.53 32.37 8.62
C GLU A 538 -9.76 31.88 7.19
N LEU A 539 -9.53 30.60 6.91
CA LEU A 539 -9.77 30.02 5.59
C LEU A 539 -11.25 30.06 5.22
N LEU A 540 -12.12 29.60 6.13
CA LEU A 540 -13.57 29.67 5.94
C LEU A 540 -14.08 31.12 5.80
N SER A 541 -13.51 32.04 6.58
CA SER A 541 -13.81 33.48 6.49
C SER A 541 -13.39 34.05 5.13
N PHE A 542 -12.16 33.77 4.70
CA PHE A 542 -11.61 34.20 3.41
C PHE A 542 -12.49 33.76 2.24
N MET A 543 -13.04 32.54 2.32
CA MET A 543 -13.90 31.97 1.28
C MET A 543 -15.34 32.48 1.28
N ASN A 544 -15.81 32.99 2.41
CA ASN A 544 -17.13 33.60 2.55
C ASN A 544 -17.13 35.11 2.23
N ASP A 545 -15.96 35.74 2.07
CA ASP A 545 -15.86 37.17 1.70
C ASP A 545 -16.25 37.41 0.23
N ARG A 546 -17.29 38.23 0.02
CA ARG A 546 -17.84 38.59 -1.30
C ARG A 546 -16.84 39.36 -2.19
N ARG A 547 -15.87 40.10 -1.62
CA ARG A 547 -14.86 40.82 -2.42
C ARG A 547 -13.81 39.87 -2.98
N VAL A 548 -13.44 38.86 -2.20
CA VAL A 548 -12.51 37.79 -2.62
C VAL A 548 -13.17 36.89 -3.66
N ARG A 549 -14.46 36.53 -3.48
CA ARG A 549 -15.23 35.81 -4.50
C ARG A 549 -15.24 36.51 -5.85
N ARG A 550 -15.35 37.85 -5.88
CA ARG A 550 -15.28 38.66 -7.12
C ARG A 550 -13.88 38.75 -7.73
N GLN A 551 -12.82 38.69 -6.94
CA GLN A 551 -11.44 38.65 -7.45
C GLN A 551 -11.02 37.25 -7.94
N ALA A 552 -11.67 36.21 -7.44
CA ALA A 552 -11.45 34.81 -7.83
C ALA A 552 -12.52 34.26 -8.81
N GLU A 553 -13.48 35.10 -9.22
CA GLU A 553 -14.46 34.82 -10.28
C GLU A 553 -13.70 34.62 -11.60
N GLY A 554 -13.56 33.35 -11.99
CA GLY A 554 -12.78 32.89 -13.16
C GLY A 554 -11.74 31.82 -12.86
N ILE A 555 -11.35 31.64 -11.58
CA ILE A 555 -10.34 30.65 -11.14
C ILE A 555 -11.00 29.54 -10.30
N VAL A 556 -12.01 29.87 -9.50
CA VAL A 556 -12.72 28.91 -8.65
C VAL A 556 -14.23 29.17 -8.76
N ASN A 557 -15.02 28.14 -9.05
CA ASN A 557 -16.48 28.27 -9.04
C ASN A 557 -16.97 28.23 -7.57
N PHE A 558 -17.64 29.28 -7.08
CA PHE A 558 -17.95 29.46 -5.63
C PHE A 558 -19.35 29.04 -5.21
N GLU A 559 -20.20 28.54 -6.13
CA GLU A 559 -21.62 28.38 -5.84
C GLU A 559 -21.98 27.20 -4.91
N ASN A 560 -21.07 26.23 -4.70
CA ASN A 560 -21.22 25.17 -3.69
C ASN A 560 -19.83 24.66 -3.28
N ILE A 561 -19.26 25.18 -2.19
CA ILE A 561 -17.97 24.73 -1.66
C ILE A 561 -18.16 24.09 -0.30
N ASP A 562 -18.17 22.75 -0.28
CA ASP A 562 -17.89 21.97 0.92
C ASP A 562 -16.39 21.64 0.85
N ILE A 563 -15.55 22.31 1.65
CA ILE A 563 -14.12 22.01 1.71
C ILE A 563 -13.89 20.99 2.80
N ASN A 564 -13.31 19.87 2.40
CA ASN A 564 -12.70 18.92 3.31
C ASN A 564 -11.40 19.52 3.87
N LEU A 565 -11.53 20.38 4.89
CA LEU A 565 -10.39 21.05 5.54
C LEU A 565 -9.27 20.07 5.94
N PRO A 566 -9.56 18.87 6.49
CA PRO A 566 -8.51 17.87 6.78
C PRO A 566 -7.65 17.44 5.60
N ALA A 567 -8.15 17.52 4.36
CA ALA A 567 -7.43 17.12 3.15
C ALA A 567 -6.52 18.23 2.59
N VAL A 568 -6.61 19.46 3.11
CA VAL A 568 -5.77 20.58 2.68
C VAL A 568 -4.36 20.40 3.27
N ASP A 569 -3.39 20.11 2.41
CA ASP A 569 -1.99 19.97 2.83
C ASP A 569 -1.36 21.34 3.11
N ILE A 570 -0.85 21.48 4.34
CA ILE A 570 -0.12 22.66 4.81
C ILE A 570 1.23 22.28 5.42
N SER A 571 1.67 21.02 5.26
CA SER A 571 2.89 20.49 5.85
C SER A 571 4.15 21.26 5.42
N GLY A 572 4.14 21.84 4.21
CA GLY A 572 5.20 22.74 3.73
C GLY A 572 5.24 24.13 4.38
N ILE A 573 4.16 24.57 5.05
CA ILE A 573 4.02 25.92 5.61
C ILE A 573 4.02 25.91 7.15
N VAL A 574 3.30 24.95 7.74
CA VAL A 574 3.21 24.73 9.18
C VAL A 574 3.88 23.41 9.49
N PRO A 575 5.07 23.42 10.12
CA PRO A 575 5.72 22.17 10.47
C PRO A 575 4.83 21.39 11.46
N PRO A 576 4.77 20.05 11.35
CA PRO A 576 4.05 19.24 12.33
C PRO A 576 4.58 19.52 13.73
N ALA A 577 3.70 19.44 14.73
CA ALA A 577 4.09 19.67 16.11
C ALA A 577 5.27 18.76 16.46
N PRO A 578 6.42 19.30 16.92
CA PRO A 578 7.54 18.47 17.29
C PRO A 578 7.10 17.59 18.47
N LEU A 579 7.13 16.27 18.26
CA LEU A 579 7.07 15.31 19.37
C LEU A 579 8.34 15.51 20.18
N ILE A 580 8.30 16.36 21.20
CA ILE A 580 9.48 16.64 22.02
C ILE A 580 9.85 15.37 22.80
N ARG A 581 10.98 14.78 22.40
CA ARG A 581 11.62 13.58 22.97
C ARG A 581 12.57 13.98 24.09
N THR A 582 12.07 14.59 25.17
CA THR A 582 12.94 15.23 26.17
C THR A 582 13.63 14.27 27.13
N CYS A 583 13.22 13.00 27.22
CA CYS A 583 13.85 12.06 28.15
C CYS A 583 14.55 10.95 27.40
N VAL A 584 15.78 11.27 27.00
CA VAL A 584 16.74 10.38 26.34
C VAL A 584 16.40 10.05 24.89
N ALA A 585 17.43 10.10 24.05
CA ALA A 585 17.43 9.50 22.73
C ALA A 585 17.25 7.97 22.87
N SER A 586 16.02 7.46 23.03
CA SER A 586 15.81 6.04 23.31
C SER A 586 14.52 5.47 22.73
N GLU A 587 14.67 4.33 22.06
CA GLU A 587 13.65 3.36 21.59
C GLU A 587 12.64 3.82 20.52
N GLU A 588 11.93 4.94 20.69
CA GLU A 588 10.85 5.37 19.77
C GLU A 588 11.32 6.03 18.46
N ASN A 589 12.64 6.09 18.24
CA ASN A 589 13.26 6.59 17.00
C ASN A 589 13.72 5.44 16.10
N ARG A 590 13.53 4.20 16.56
CA ARG A 590 13.95 3.01 15.84
C ARG A 590 12.74 2.42 15.11
N PRO A 591 12.95 1.73 13.98
CA PRO A 591 11.91 0.91 13.39
C PRO A 591 11.35 -0.08 14.42
N CYS A 592 10.04 -0.33 14.37
CA CYS A 592 9.41 -1.27 15.27
C CYS A 592 10.04 -2.67 15.14
N ASP A 593 10.54 -3.22 16.25
CA ASP A 593 11.05 -4.60 16.28
C ASP A 593 9.92 -5.55 16.65
N ALA A 594 9.46 -6.33 15.66
CA ALA A 594 8.43 -7.35 15.86
C ALA A 594 8.85 -8.47 16.84
N ARG A 595 10.14 -8.55 17.21
CA ARG A 595 10.66 -9.49 18.21
C ARG A 595 10.68 -8.92 19.63
N SER A 596 10.29 -7.65 19.82
CA SER A 596 10.19 -7.09 21.17
C SER A 596 9.19 -7.87 22.00
N THR A 597 9.59 -8.29 23.20
CA THR A 597 8.77 -9.09 24.11
C THR A 597 7.82 -8.24 24.97
N PHE A 598 8.09 -6.94 25.09
CA PHE A 598 7.36 -6.04 25.97
C PHE A 598 6.82 -4.84 25.20
N ARG A 599 5.66 -4.36 25.64
CA ARG A 599 5.06 -3.10 25.15
C ARG A 599 5.90 -1.93 25.60
N THR A 600 5.96 -0.89 24.78
CA THR A 600 6.55 0.38 25.19
C THR A 600 5.59 1.10 26.15
N ILE A 601 6.13 1.90 27.08
CA ILE A 601 5.31 2.64 28.07
C ILE A 601 4.38 3.64 27.37
N SER A 602 4.81 4.23 26.25
CA SER A 602 3.99 5.17 25.49
C SER A 602 2.96 4.48 24.59
N GLY A 603 2.99 3.15 24.45
CA GLY A 603 2.17 2.40 23.50
C GLY A 603 2.65 2.48 22.04
N HIS A 604 3.77 3.16 21.76
CA HIS A 604 4.39 3.18 20.43
C HIS A 604 4.78 1.76 19.96
N CYS A 605 4.58 1.47 18.67
CA CYS A 605 4.77 0.15 18.06
C CYS A 605 3.85 -0.97 18.56
N ASN A 606 2.81 -0.68 19.37
CA ASN A 606 1.76 -1.68 19.64
C ASN A 606 1.02 -2.09 18.35
N ASN A 607 1.01 -1.23 17.34
CA ASN A 607 0.64 -1.56 15.96
C ASN A 607 1.89 -1.45 15.07
N LEU A 608 2.32 -2.57 14.47
CA LEU A 608 3.55 -2.64 13.68
C LEU A 608 3.46 -1.92 12.32
N ILE A 609 2.26 -1.67 11.80
CA ILE A 609 2.02 -1.01 10.51
C ILE A 609 1.84 0.51 10.70
N ARG A 610 1.17 0.91 11.79
CA ARG A 610 0.92 2.30 12.18
C ARG A 610 1.41 2.52 13.62
N PRO A 611 2.71 2.78 13.82
CA PRO A 611 3.34 2.77 15.15
C PRO A 611 2.74 3.73 16.18
N ASP A 612 2.08 4.80 15.76
CA ASP A 612 1.50 5.82 16.64
C ASP A 612 0.02 5.58 17.01
N PHE A 613 -0.61 4.51 16.51
CA PHE A 613 -2.01 4.22 16.83
C PHE A 613 -2.17 3.79 18.29
N GLY A 614 -3.03 4.51 19.03
CA GLY A 614 -3.31 4.25 20.44
C GLY A 614 -2.20 4.67 21.40
N ARG A 615 -1.20 5.42 20.91
CA ARG A 615 -0.09 5.94 21.71
C ARG A 615 -0.55 7.07 22.64
N SER A 616 0.14 7.26 23.76
CA SER A 616 -0.02 8.42 24.65
C SER A 616 0.23 9.76 23.97
N SER A 617 -0.41 10.82 24.48
CA SER A 617 -0.34 12.19 23.95
C SER A 617 -0.71 12.30 22.46
N THR A 618 -1.74 11.55 22.04
CA THR A 618 -2.36 11.62 20.70
C THR A 618 -3.81 12.10 20.83
N VAL A 619 -4.56 12.21 19.72
CA VAL A 619 -6.00 12.57 19.79
C VAL A 619 -6.88 11.35 20.02
N PHE A 620 -8.06 11.55 20.60
CA PHE A 620 -9.07 10.49 20.65
C PHE A 620 -9.52 10.07 19.25
N ALA A 621 -9.71 8.76 19.06
CA ALA A 621 -10.33 8.23 17.86
C ALA A 621 -11.83 8.55 17.85
N ARG A 622 -12.36 8.98 16.71
CA ARG A 622 -13.79 9.26 16.53
C ARG A 622 -14.47 8.16 15.73
N MET A 623 -15.65 7.74 16.19
CA MET A 623 -16.55 6.88 15.41
C MET A 623 -17.41 7.68 14.42
N LEU A 624 -17.67 8.96 14.71
CA LEU A 624 -18.46 9.88 13.89
C LEU A 624 -17.77 11.25 13.83
N PRO A 625 -17.97 12.05 12.77
CA PRO A 625 -17.44 13.41 12.68
C PRO A 625 -17.85 14.30 13.87
N ALA A 626 -17.01 15.28 14.20
CA ALA A 626 -17.30 16.24 15.25
C ALA A 626 -18.51 17.14 14.88
N ALA A 627 -19.31 17.51 15.88
CA ALA A 627 -20.52 18.31 15.70
C ALA A 627 -20.44 19.64 16.46
N TYR A 628 -19.51 20.51 16.05
CA TYR A 628 -19.40 21.89 16.56
C TYR A 628 -20.46 22.80 15.92
N ASP A 629 -20.88 23.86 16.63
CA ASP A 629 -21.95 24.77 16.16
C ASP A 629 -21.53 25.53 14.88
N ASP A 630 -20.24 25.79 14.72
CA ASP A 630 -19.61 26.43 13.56
C ASP A 630 -18.87 25.44 12.65
N GLY A 631 -18.95 24.13 12.93
CA GLY A 631 -18.20 23.08 12.22
C GLY A 631 -16.69 23.02 12.54
N ILE A 632 -16.14 23.94 13.33
CA ILE A 632 -14.71 24.02 13.63
C ILE A 632 -14.45 23.81 15.12
N SER A 633 -14.87 24.73 15.98
CA SER A 633 -14.54 24.66 17.41
C SER A 633 -15.59 25.24 18.34
N ALA A 634 -16.60 25.97 17.85
CA ALA A 634 -17.64 26.52 18.71
C ALA A 634 -18.43 25.40 19.41
N PRO A 635 -18.54 25.40 20.75
CA PRO A 635 -19.38 24.45 21.46
C PRO A 635 -20.81 24.43 20.89
N ARG A 636 -21.37 23.25 20.72
CA ARG A 636 -22.74 23.08 20.23
C ARG A 636 -23.74 23.76 21.16
N ILE A 637 -24.48 24.74 20.63
CA ILE A 637 -25.51 25.48 21.38
C ILE A 637 -26.87 25.42 20.70
N ARG A 638 -26.95 25.00 19.44
CA ARG A 638 -28.21 24.86 18.69
C ARG A 638 -28.68 23.41 18.59
N SER A 639 -30.01 23.27 18.61
CA SER A 639 -30.73 22.05 18.31
C SER A 639 -30.88 21.86 16.79
N VAL A 640 -31.33 20.68 16.37
CA VAL A 640 -31.60 20.37 14.96
C VAL A 640 -32.68 21.26 14.33
N THR A 641 -33.51 21.92 15.13
CA THR A 641 -34.53 22.88 14.68
C THR A 641 -34.04 24.34 14.69
N GLY A 642 -32.76 24.58 15.02
CA GLY A 642 -32.14 25.90 15.06
C GLY A 642 -32.32 26.67 16.37
N GLY A 643 -33.21 26.23 17.27
CA GLY A 643 -33.39 26.80 18.61
C GLY A 643 -32.25 26.43 19.58
N PHE A 644 -32.06 27.20 20.66
CA PHE A 644 -31.02 26.94 21.66
C PHE A 644 -31.25 25.66 22.44
N LEU A 645 -30.17 24.95 22.75
CA LEU A 645 -30.18 23.81 23.66
C LEU A 645 -30.45 24.29 25.11
N PRO A 646 -31.17 23.49 25.92
CA PRO A 646 -31.40 23.81 27.32
C PRO A 646 -30.06 23.81 28.09
N SER A 647 -29.98 24.65 29.13
CA SER A 647 -28.80 24.70 30.01
C SER A 647 -28.47 23.30 30.55
N PRO A 648 -27.19 22.86 30.49
CA PRO A 648 -26.76 21.60 31.09
C PRO A 648 -27.14 21.49 32.57
N ARG A 649 -27.17 22.62 33.30
CA ARG A 649 -27.59 22.63 34.70
C ARG A 649 -29.07 22.30 34.88
N ARG A 650 -29.93 22.82 33.99
CA ARG A 650 -31.36 22.50 33.99
C ARG A 650 -31.60 21.02 33.67
N ILE A 651 -30.81 20.44 32.77
CA ILE A 651 -30.87 18.99 32.49
C ILE A 651 -30.44 18.19 33.72
N SER A 652 -29.32 18.59 34.35
CA SER A 652 -28.78 17.95 35.56
C SER A 652 -29.82 17.87 36.68
N THR A 653 -30.56 18.94 36.94
CA THR A 653 -31.56 18.96 38.02
C THR A 653 -32.90 18.32 37.64
N ALA A 654 -33.22 18.23 36.35
CA ALA A 654 -34.49 17.67 35.90
C ALA A 654 -34.43 16.14 35.67
N ILE A 655 -33.27 15.61 35.27
CA ILE A 655 -33.11 14.19 34.89
C ILE A 655 -32.32 13.40 35.94
N HIS A 656 -31.28 13.99 36.53
CA HIS A 656 -30.36 13.29 37.44
C HIS A 656 -30.72 13.58 38.89
N ASN A 657 -31.87 13.06 39.34
CA ASN A 657 -32.31 13.23 40.73
C ASN A 657 -31.44 12.44 41.70
N ASP A 658 -31.19 13.01 42.87
CA ASP A 658 -30.41 12.38 43.94
C ASP A 658 -31.26 11.36 44.71
N ILE A 659 -31.41 10.17 44.13
CA ILE A 659 -32.14 9.06 44.73
C ILE A 659 -31.22 7.84 44.87
N SER A 660 -31.05 7.36 46.09
CA SER A 660 -30.24 6.17 46.37
C SER A 660 -30.99 4.89 46.01
N HIS A 661 -30.66 4.31 44.86
CA HIS A 661 -31.13 2.99 44.41
C HIS A 661 -29.95 2.05 44.21
N PRO A 662 -29.44 1.39 45.27
CA PRO A 662 -28.31 0.47 45.15
C PRO A 662 -28.67 -0.77 44.33
N HIS A 663 -27.74 -1.24 43.50
CA HIS A 663 -27.93 -2.44 42.68
C HIS A 663 -27.97 -3.70 43.56
N PRO A 664 -28.93 -4.64 43.37
CA PRO A 664 -29.11 -5.78 44.27
C PRO A 664 -27.98 -6.83 44.21
N ARG A 665 -27.18 -6.84 43.12
CA ARG A 665 -26.15 -7.86 42.87
C ARG A 665 -24.70 -7.35 42.91
N TYR A 666 -24.47 -6.07 42.64
CA TYR A 666 -23.12 -5.55 42.38
C TYR A 666 -22.66 -4.66 43.51
N THR A 667 -21.41 -4.83 43.94
CA THR A 667 -20.80 -3.97 44.96
C THR A 667 -20.22 -2.72 44.31
N LEU A 668 -19.88 -1.73 45.14
CA LEU A 668 -19.20 -0.50 44.70
C LEU A 668 -17.85 -0.77 44.00
N MET A 669 -17.27 -1.97 44.14
CA MET A 669 -16.03 -2.35 43.47
C MET A 669 -16.16 -2.29 41.94
N VAL A 670 -17.35 -2.56 41.39
CA VAL A 670 -17.58 -2.46 39.94
C VAL A 670 -17.37 -1.03 39.46
N MET A 671 -17.92 -0.05 40.17
CA MET A 671 -17.72 1.37 39.87
C MET A 671 -16.25 1.78 40.04
N GLN A 672 -15.63 1.36 41.15
CA GLN A 672 -14.23 1.70 41.43
C GLN A 672 -13.26 1.12 40.40
N PHE A 673 -13.49 -0.11 39.93
CA PHE A 673 -12.71 -0.73 38.87
C PHE A 673 -13.01 -0.09 37.51
N GLY A 674 -14.24 0.34 37.26
CA GLY A 674 -14.58 1.14 36.08
C GLY A 674 -13.78 2.45 36.01
N GLN A 675 -13.67 3.17 37.13
CA GLN A 675 -12.82 4.37 37.23
C GLN A 675 -11.33 4.05 37.04
N PHE A 676 -10.86 2.92 37.58
CA PHE A 676 -9.49 2.46 37.36
C PHE A 676 -9.19 2.26 35.88
N LEU A 677 -10.08 1.57 35.14
CA LEU A 677 -9.93 1.35 33.69
C LEU A 677 -10.05 2.66 32.90
N ASP A 678 -11.01 3.53 33.22
CA ASP A 678 -11.21 4.82 32.54
C ASP A 678 -9.96 5.70 32.62
N HIS A 679 -9.36 5.78 33.81
CA HIS A 679 -8.10 6.48 34.04
C HIS A 679 -6.87 5.76 33.50
N ASP A 680 -7.02 4.55 32.95
CA ASP A 680 -5.95 3.84 32.26
C ASP A 680 -5.94 4.20 30.78
N ILE A 681 -7.10 4.17 30.12
CA ILE A 681 -7.21 4.40 28.67
C ILE A 681 -7.49 5.85 28.28
N THR A 682 -7.89 6.70 29.23
CA THR A 682 -8.22 8.09 28.92
C THR A 682 -7.67 9.08 29.96
N PHE A 683 -7.12 10.19 29.47
CA PHE A 683 -6.81 11.37 30.27
C PHE A 683 -6.89 12.62 29.39
N THR A 684 -7.90 13.47 29.63
CA THR A 684 -8.10 14.69 28.83
C THR A 684 -7.65 15.93 29.61
N PRO A 685 -6.52 16.56 29.24
CA PRO A 685 -6.02 17.72 29.97
C PRO A 685 -6.82 19.00 29.69
N LEU A 686 -6.86 19.91 30.68
CA LEU A 686 -7.54 21.21 30.56
C LEU A 686 -6.63 22.32 30.00
N ASN A 687 -7.25 23.30 29.34
CA ASN A 687 -6.56 24.53 28.93
C ASN A 687 -5.98 25.29 30.13
N LYS A 688 -4.87 25.99 29.86
CA LYS A 688 -4.14 26.81 30.82
C LYS A 688 -4.07 28.26 30.33
N GLY A 689 -3.80 29.19 31.25
CA GLY A 689 -3.44 30.58 30.91
C GLY A 689 -1.94 30.78 30.71
N PHE A 690 -1.55 32.04 30.58
CA PHE A 690 -0.15 32.46 30.49
C PHE A 690 0.69 31.91 31.65
N GLN A 691 1.93 31.50 31.38
CA GLN A 691 2.86 30.89 32.36
C GLN A 691 2.27 29.69 33.16
N ASN A 692 1.44 28.85 32.55
CA ASN A 692 0.79 27.71 33.23
C ASN A 692 -0.13 28.12 34.39
N SER A 693 -0.68 29.34 34.35
CA SER A 693 -1.70 29.78 35.30
C SER A 693 -3.01 29.02 35.11
N ILE A 694 -3.77 28.93 36.21
CA ILE A 694 -5.07 28.27 36.25
C ILE A 694 -6.14 29.31 35.88
N LEU A 695 -6.94 29.00 34.87
CA LEU A 695 -8.00 29.88 34.39
C LEU A 695 -9.15 29.97 35.41
N ASP A 696 -9.56 31.18 35.79
CA ASP A 696 -10.74 31.41 36.63
C ASP A 696 -11.99 31.63 35.78
N CYS A 697 -12.67 30.54 35.45
CA CYS A 697 -13.86 30.57 34.58
C CYS A 697 -15.18 30.67 35.37
N ARG A 698 -15.19 31.32 36.55
CA ARG A 698 -16.40 31.46 37.40
C ARG A 698 -17.32 32.62 37.00
N ASP A 699 -16.79 33.69 36.41
CA ASP A 699 -17.63 34.78 35.89
C ASP A 699 -18.36 34.28 34.64
N CYS A 700 -19.67 34.51 34.54
CA CYS A 700 -20.45 34.12 33.36
C CYS A 700 -19.96 34.76 32.05
N GLN A 701 -19.20 35.85 32.13
CA GLN A 701 -18.53 36.54 31.01
C GLN A 701 -17.03 36.22 30.92
N SER A 702 -16.57 35.16 31.60
CA SER A 702 -15.15 34.75 31.57
C SER A 702 -14.66 34.40 30.16
N GLN A 703 -15.53 34.00 29.24
CA GLN A 703 -15.12 33.73 27.86
C GLN A 703 -14.52 34.98 27.17
N GLN A 704 -15.08 36.15 27.43
CA GLN A 704 -14.61 37.43 26.87
C GLN A 704 -13.59 38.12 27.79
N ARG A 705 -13.76 38.02 29.11
CA ARG A 705 -12.94 38.75 30.09
C ARG A 705 -11.67 38.03 30.52
N VAL A 706 -11.72 36.71 30.61
CA VAL A 706 -10.62 35.90 31.16
C VAL A 706 -9.92 35.17 30.03
N HIS A 707 -10.62 34.27 29.34
CA HIS A 707 -10.02 33.44 28.31
C HIS A 707 -11.07 32.82 27.38
N PRO A 708 -10.83 32.72 26.05
CA PRO A 708 -11.76 32.12 25.10
C PRO A 708 -12.14 30.64 25.40
N GLU A 709 -11.29 29.94 26.15
CA GLU A 709 -11.54 28.54 26.57
C GLU A 709 -12.35 28.42 27.85
N CYS A 710 -12.74 29.54 28.47
CA CYS A 710 -13.74 29.53 29.53
C CYS A 710 -15.13 29.38 28.92
N TRP A 711 -15.91 28.42 29.41
CA TRP A 711 -17.29 28.20 28.99
C TRP A 711 -18.19 27.92 30.21
N PRO A 712 -18.37 28.91 31.09
CA PRO A 712 -19.11 28.78 32.35
C PRO A 712 -20.56 28.31 32.14
N ILE A 713 -21.09 27.52 33.08
CA ILE A 713 -22.47 27.02 33.04
C ILE A 713 -23.37 27.93 33.90
N PRO A 714 -24.32 28.68 33.31
CA PRO A 714 -25.23 29.53 34.08
C PRO A 714 -26.18 28.72 34.97
N VAL A 715 -26.33 29.18 36.22
CA VAL A 715 -27.27 28.60 37.18
C VAL A 715 -28.64 29.29 37.06
N PRO A 716 -29.74 28.54 36.87
CA PRO A 716 -31.08 29.10 36.76
C PRO A 716 -31.62 29.62 38.10
N GLU A 717 -32.64 30.48 38.06
CA GLU A 717 -33.24 31.10 39.26
C GLU A 717 -33.79 30.11 40.29
N ASN A 718 -34.31 28.97 39.84
CA ASN A 718 -34.93 27.94 40.69
C ASN A 718 -34.02 26.71 40.91
N ASP A 719 -32.70 26.91 40.94
CA ASP A 719 -31.77 25.82 41.22
C ASP A 719 -31.85 25.39 42.70
N PRO A 720 -32.04 24.10 43.01
CA PRO A 720 -32.20 23.65 44.38
C PRO A 720 -30.88 23.61 45.19
N TYR A 721 -29.71 23.72 44.54
CA TYR A 721 -28.41 23.57 45.21
C TYR A 721 -27.53 24.82 45.15
N PHE A 722 -27.59 25.60 44.06
CA PHE A 722 -26.74 26.78 43.88
C PHE A 722 -27.59 28.07 43.83
N PRO A 723 -27.11 29.18 44.41
CA PRO A 723 -27.78 30.46 44.25
C PRO A 723 -27.65 30.93 42.80
N SER A 724 -28.68 31.59 42.28
CA SER A 724 -28.69 32.14 40.91
C SER A 724 -27.83 33.39 40.74
N VAL A 725 -27.55 34.09 41.86
CA VAL A 725 -26.69 35.28 41.92
C VAL A 725 -25.65 35.11 43.02
N ASN A 726 -24.46 35.64 42.78
CA ASN A 726 -23.42 35.68 43.79
C ASN A 726 -23.74 36.79 44.81
N ILE A 727 -23.88 36.40 46.08
CA ILE A 727 -24.27 37.29 47.18
C ILE A 727 -23.29 38.46 47.36
N SER A 728 -21.99 38.24 47.10
CA SER A 728 -20.95 39.25 47.31
C SER A 728 -20.81 40.24 46.14
N SER A 729 -21.12 39.83 44.90
CA SER A 729 -20.91 40.68 43.71
C SER A 729 -22.20 41.16 43.05
N GLY A 730 -23.36 40.59 43.40
CA GLY A 730 -24.65 40.87 42.77
C GLY A 730 -24.76 40.41 41.31
N ARG A 731 -23.76 39.69 40.79
CA ARG A 731 -23.73 39.18 39.41
C ARG A 731 -24.35 37.78 39.32
N PRO A 732 -24.81 37.35 38.13
CA PRO A 732 -25.24 35.97 37.90
C PRO A 732 -24.17 34.96 38.33
N PHE A 733 -24.60 33.88 38.97
CA PHE A 733 -23.71 32.81 39.40
C PHE A 733 -23.56 31.77 38.29
N CYS A 734 -22.32 31.39 38.01
CA CYS A 734 -21.98 30.36 37.05
C CYS A 734 -21.08 29.29 37.66
N ILE A 735 -21.29 28.04 37.24
CA ILE A 735 -20.39 26.93 37.56
C ILE A 735 -19.19 27.02 36.61
N SER A 736 -17.99 27.03 37.19
CA SER A 736 -16.75 27.11 36.43
C SER A 736 -16.59 25.92 35.50
N PHE A 737 -16.30 26.19 34.24
CA PHE A 737 -15.98 25.16 33.26
C PHE A 737 -14.93 25.68 32.27
N THR A 738 -13.86 24.92 32.13
CA THR A 738 -12.73 25.21 31.24
C THR A 738 -12.70 24.12 30.18
N ARG A 739 -12.52 24.51 28.91
CA ARG A 739 -12.46 23.56 27.80
C ARG A 739 -11.16 22.76 27.82
N SER A 740 -11.22 21.51 27.38
CA SER A 740 -10.06 20.63 27.18
C SER A 740 -9.06 21.17 26.16
N LEU A 741 -7.77 20.82 26.31
CA LEU A 741 -6.74 21.21 25.34
C LEU A 741 -7.06 20.71 23.93
N PRO A 742 -6.89 21.56 22.91
CA PRO A 742 -7.05 21.14 21.52
C PRO A 742 -5.83 20.33 21.06
N GLY A 743 -6.05 19.34 20.18
CA GLY A 743 -5.02 18.42 19.69
C GLY A 743 -5.05 18.13 18.20
N GLN A 744 -5.82 18.87 17.40
CA GLN A 744 -5.94 18.60 15.96
C GLN A 744 -4.58 18.71 15.27
N GLN A 745 -4.36 17.83 14.27
CA GLN A 745 -3.09 17.76 13.53
C GLN A 745 -3.21 18.29 12.10
N THR A 746 -4.44 18.50 11.62
CA THR A 746 -4.76 19.04 10.30
C THR A 746 -5.73 20.22 10.43
N LEU A 747 -6.01 20.91 9.33
CA LEU A 747 -7.09 21.91 9.31
C LEU A 747 -8.45 21.21 9.51
N GLY A 748 -9.42 21.94 10.04
CA GLY A 748 -10.77 21.44 10.28
C GLY A 748 -11.18 21.44 11.74
N ALA A 749 -12.06 20.49 12.08
CA ALA A 749 -12.70 20.43 13.37
C ALA A 749 -11.71 20.16 14.51
N ARG A 750 -12.00 20.75 15.67
CA ARG A 750 -11.19 20.63 16.87
C ARG A 750 -11.20 19.22 17.43
N GLU A 751 -10.02 18.73 17.76
CA GLU A 751 -9.84 17.45 18.45
C GLU A 751 -9.34 17.62 19.89
N GLN A 752 -9.55 16.60 20.72
CA GLN A 752 -9.10 16.59 22.12
C GLN A 752 -7.91 15.64 22.29
N ILE A 753 -6.92 16.08 23.04
CA ILE A 753 -5.75 15.26 23.39
C ILE A 753 -6.14 14.20 24.41
N ASN A 754 -5.75 12.96 24.15
CA ASN A 754 -5.63 11.90 25.14
C ASN A 754 -4.17 11.81 25.58
N GLN A 755 -3.90 12.14 26.84
CA GLN A 755 -2.57 12.03 27.44
C GLN A 755 -2.18 10.58 27.74
N ASN A 756 -3.14 9.72 28.03
CA ASN A 756 -2.90 8.30 28.23
C ASN A 756 -2.78 7.54 26.91
N THR A 757 -2.22 6.33 26.98
CA THR A 757 -2.36 5.36 25.89
C THR A 757 -3.82 4.92 25.78
N ALA A 758 -4.20 4.32 24.64
CA ALA A 758 -5.52 3.74 24.43
C ALA A 758 -5.57 2.26 24.83
N PHE A 759 -4.63 1.78 25.64
CA PHE A 759 -4.48 0.37 26.00
C PHE A 759 -4.66 0.16 27.50
N LEU A 760 -5.07 -1.05 27.90
CA LEU A 760 -5.06 -1.47 29.29
C LEU A 760 -3.62 -1.85 29.68
N ASP A 761 -2.81 -0.87 30.06
CA ASP A 761 -1.40 -1.01 30.39
C ASP A 761 -1.01 -0.46 31.77
N ALA A 762 -2.00 -0.06 32.56
CA ALA A 762 -1.83 0.59 33.85
C ALA A 762 -0.95 1.87 33.75
N SER A 763 -1.17 2.69 32.73
CA SER A 763 -0.59 4.02 32.50
C SER A 763 -0.65 4.90 33.76
N HIS A 764 -1.74 4.85 34.53
CA HIS A 764 -1.85 5.63 35.78
C HIS A 764 -1.02 5.05 36.96
N ILE A 765 -0.40 3.87 36.80
CA ILE A 765 0.54 3.24 37.75
C ILE A 765 1.98 3.36 37.25
N TYR A 766 2.21 3.09 35.95
CA TYR A 766 3.53 3.00 35.33
C TYR A 766 3.99 4.28 34.63
N GLY A 767 3.10 5.27 34.49
CA GLY A 767 3.34 6.49 33.74
C GLY A 767 2.95 6.35 32.26
N GLN A 768 2.79 7.48 31.59
CA GLN A 768 2.35 7.57 30.19
C GLN A 768 3.53 7.68 29.21
N ASP A 769 4.73 7.91 29.76
CA ASP A 769 5.98 8.00 29.01
C ASP A 769 7.16 7.46 29.83
N ILE A 770 8.30 7.28 29.16
CA ILE A 770 9.49 6.70 29.77
C ILE A 770 10.13 7.59 30.84
N CYS A 771 9.89 8.91 30.83
CA CYS A 771 10.36 9.82 31.88
C CYS A 771 9.63 9.50 33.19
N GLU A 772 8.30 9.51 33.10
CA GLU A 772 7.42 9.32 34.23
C GLU A 772 7.59 7.91 34.82
N GLY A 773 7.68 6.89 33.95
CA GLY A 773 7.98 5.53 34.39
C GLY A 773 9.34 5.37 35.06
N ARG A 774 10.34 6.20 34.71
CA ARG A 774 11.64 6.24 35.41
C ARG A 774 11.55 6.92 36.77
N GLU A 775 10.74 7.98 36.91
CA GLU A 775 10.51 8.65 38.20
C GLU A 775 9.69 7.80 39.17
N LEU A 776 8.81 6.95 38.65
CA LEU A 776 7.95 6.07 39.45
C LEU A 776 8.63 4.77 39.90
N ARG A 777 9.81 4.43 39.36
CA ARG A 777 10.53 3.19 39.68
C ARG A 777 11.84 3.43 40.44
N THR A 778 12.26 2.42 41.19
CA THR A 778 13.57 2.31 41.81
C THR A 778 14.55 1.60 40.86
N SER A 779 15.85 1.71 41.12
CA SER A 779 16.90 1.08 40.30
C SER A 779 16.92 -0.46 40.38
N ASP A 780 16.30 -1.05 41.40
CA ASP A 780 16.16 -2.50 41.62
C ASP A 780 14.87 -3.10 41.02
N GLY A 781 14.11 -2.32 40.23
CA GLY A 781 12.95 -2.80 39.47
C GLY A 781 11.62 -2.74 40.21
N LEU A 782 11.56 -2.07 41.37
CA LEU A 782 10.33 -1.86 42.15
C LEU A 782 9.73 -0.49 41.83
N LEU A 783 8.49 -0.24 42.27
CA LEU A 783 7.89 1.09 42.24
C LEU A 783 8.24 1.86 43.52
N ASN A 784 8.35 3.18 43.38
CA ASN A 784 8.51 4.10 44.49
C ASN A 784 7.25 4.10 45.37
N VAL A 785 7.45 4.09 46.70
CA VAL A 785 6.36 4.06 47.68
C VAL A 785 6.66 5.00 48.84
N THR A 786 5.61 5.47 49.50
CA THR A 786 5.70 6.23 50.75
C THR A 786 5.50 5.29 51.94
N ILE A 787 6.31 5.45 52.99
CA ILE A 787 6.13 4.70 54.23
C ILE A 787 4.78 5.07 54.86
N HIS A 788 3.98 4.05 55.20
CA HIS A 788 2.72 4.26 55.88
C HIS A 788 2.98 4.85 57.29
N PRO A 789 2.31 5.95 57.69
CA PRO A 789 2.57 6.61 58.97
C PRO A 789 2.17 5.76 60.20
N ILE A 790 1.36 4.72 59.99
CA ILE A 790 0.95 3.70 60.97
C ILE A 790 1.46 2.34 60.48
N ARG A 791 1.59 1.30 61.32
CA ARG A 791 1.86 -0.08 60.84
C ARG A 791 0.81 -0.49 59.79
N GLY A 792 1.22 -0.55 58.52
CA GLY A 792 0.35 -0.80 57.38
C GLY A 792 1.16 -1.04 56.11
N LYS A 793 0.48 -1.40 55.02
CA LYS A 793 1.12 -1.53 53.70
C LYS A 793 1.61 -0.17 53.20
N PRO A 794 2.70 -0.12 52.42
CA PRO A 794 3.20 1.12 51.83
C PRO A 794 2.13 1.87 51.03
N LEU A 795 2.21 3.19 51.02
CA LEU A 795 1.30 4.08 50.30
C LEU A 795 1.92 4.51 48.95
N LEU A 796 1.12 5.12 48.09
CA LEU A 796 1.57 5.74 46.84
C LEU A 796 2.69 6.78 47.08
N PRO A 797 3.60 6.98 46.12
CA PRO A 797 4.70 7.94 46.26
C PRO A 797 4.18 9.38 46.42
N ARG A 798 4.84 10.18 47.28
CA ARG A 798 4.50 11.60 47.50
C ARG A 798 5.23 12.50 46.51
N VAL A 799 4.58 13.55 46.05
CA VAL A 799 5.20 14.59 45.20
C VAL A 799 6.04 15.54 46.08
N CYS A 800 7.34 15.28 46.21
CA CYS A 800 8.23 16.07 47.08
C CYS A 800 8.94 17.19 46.30
N LYS A 801 8.23 18.29 45.98
CA LYS A 801 8.85 19.40 45.21
C LYS A 801 9.69 20.39 46.01
N ASN A 802 9.65 20.42 47.36
CA ASN A 802 10.34 21.49 48.12
C ASN A 802 11.01 21.10 49.44
N VAL A 803 11.00 19.84 49.91
CA VAL A 803 11.75 19.42 51.12
C VAL A 803 12.23 17.97 51.00
N PRO A 804 13.47 17.71 50.53
CA PRO A 804 14.02 16.36 50.36
C PRO A 804 14.19 15.58 51.67
N SER A 805 14.38 16.28 52.81
CA SER A 805 14.67 15.66 54.12
C SER A 805 13.49 14.95 54.79
N LEU A 806 12.27 15.14 54.29
CA LEU A 806 11.04 14.55 54.85
C LEU A 806 10.53 13.31 54.09
N CYS A 807 11.15 12.95 52.97
CA CYS A 807 10.72 11.83 52.12
C CYS A 807 11.75 10.70 52.19
N SER A 808 11.68 9.86 53.23
CA SER A 808 12.44 8.60 53.27
C SER A 808 11.75 7.55 52.38
N TYR A 809 12.28 7.33 51.18
CA TYR A 809 11.87 6.23 50.30
C TYR A 809 12.64 4.95 50.69
N ARG A 810 11.96 3.79 50.70
CA ARG A 810 12.59 2.46 50.80
C ARG A 810 11.99 1.53 49.74
N SER A 811 12.82 0.65 49.19
CA SER A 811 12.43 -0.47 48.31
C SER A 811 11.76 -1.60 49.11
N LEU A 812 10.68 -2.19 48.59
CA LEU A 812 10.07 -3.42 49.14
C LEU A 812 10.54 -4.67 48.37
N LYS A 813 11.34 -5.50 49.03
CA LYS A 813 11.55 -6.89 48.58
C LYS A 813 10.31 -7.72 48.92
N VAL A 814 9.47 -8.00 47.93
CA VAL A 814 8.47 -9.08 48.04
C VAL A 814 9.15 -10.37 47.58
N LYS A 815 9.36 -11.32 48.50
CA LYS A 815 9.69 -12.70 48.13
C LYS A 815 8.44 -13.31 47.48
N VAL A 816 8.51 -13.57 46.19
CA VAL A 816 7.55 -14.43 45.50
C VAL A 816 7.83 -15.86 45.97
N TYR A 817 6.84 -16.51 46.56
CA TYR A 817 6.81 -17.96 46.77
C TYR A 817 6.12 -18.62 45.58
#